data_AF-A0AAY5EL56-F1
#
_entry.id   AF-A0AAY5EL56-F1
#
_cell.length_a   1.000
_cell.length_b   1.000
_cell.length_c   1.000
_cell.angle_alpha   90.00
_cell.angle_beta   90.00
_cell.angle_gamma   90.00
#
_symmetry.space_group_name_H-M   'P 1'
#
loop_
_entity.id
_entity.type
_entity.pdbx_description
1 polymer ?
#
loop_
_entity_poly.entity_id
_entity_poly.type
_entity_poly.pdbx_seq_one_letter_code
_entity_poly.pdbx_strand_id
1 'polypeptide(L)'
;MWILHTQGLLNQTWDHKMSLQEVSVRTDISIQNFLDDLGLKQFYSNKLSLSTILEIDKRSVTDDPAQSLSDLPWLFLKKLMMVNVTTRSVKFAPTTDLSPDDRQDSSNLDLYRHLDNLIVNQDSSQKVNPLDIVTAFFHCSDGFLQQEMALKMSMCQFSVPLLLPHCDSEQSTLMLWALRDIVKKFRPHSLSDPRGFVEERIIETNLPLVSFVRLGDCSISKSQVLNKLLSNPQQYHDTFIHHDMDCGDVPRKISNGLVELSWYLPCGNKNIDIFPEPVAVANLRGDIVKYDAQYSFLCQTSTAVFVFFDNLDSNHSLLTKQHVKGQLYFLKLKPTNIILKYKQNDAEFVQQLRVMMNNAVSNPPVNSQLEEVAHELGILVDEDIKECQKAKENADAITSKIQDTLKFKKTQLPLQGEIWKKLAKLEKEECRLRKAGNQNIENYKSELQEEKRALRKKQNSYEMSEAMSCFITALSRSRLERAYFLKWMRINLDNLSRKSLSGLREQYKEKCQHSFVNKVEIAQLDIQISSSALGTEHFLREMGQLYEAAVSFPGNSHSQQQMLHLPKLCAKLLLDGFPLEIVNGDASNIPLRWVSDVLFQLNTLVQPNRKILVITVLGVQSTGKSTLLNTMFGVQFAVSSGRCTRGAFMLLIKITENFKQELNCDYLMIIDTEGLKSPELAQLDDSYEHDNELATLVVGLSDVTIINIAMENSTEMKDILQIVVHAFLRMKEVGKKPKCLFVHQNVADVSAHDKNMKDRKLLLEQLNEMTEAAAKMENKYAYKKFTDVLEYDSETGNWYIPGLWHGNPPMAPVNAGYSEAVYDFKKNVIDVFKNCRLTQRNSLTEFVEWAKSLWNAVKYENFIFNFRNSLVADVYIKLCTDFNKWESCFRKCMYNWLTTAETTMSNFQIMKSKLENSDMQDYLSRLK
;
A
#
# COMPACT_ATOMS: atom_id res chain seq x y z
N MET A 1 -69.12 -47.53 -47.39
CA MET A 1 -69.14 -47.84 -45.95
C MET A 1 -67.87 -48.61 -45.50
N TRP A 2 -66.60 -48.34 -45.81
CA TRP A 2 -65.85 -47.39 -46.65
C TRP A 2 -66.18 -45.91 -46.42
N ILE A 3 -65.21 -45.17 -45.89
CA ILE A 3 -65.23 -43.77 -45.42
C ILE A 3 -65.77 -43.63 -43.98
N LEU A 4 -64.85 -43.66 -42.99
CA LEU A 4 -64.86 -42.92 -41.70
C LEU A 4 -63.84 -43.44 -40.65
N HIS A 5 -62.62 -43.89 -41.05
CA HIS A 5 -61.59 -44.26 -40.05
C HIS A 5 -60.14 -43.91 -40.43
N THR A 6 -59.94 -43.00 -41.40
CA THR A 6 -58.61 -42.60 -41.90
C THR A 6 -58.50 -41.09 -42.13
N GLN A 7 -58.98 -40.29 -41.17
CA GLN A 7 -58.75 -38.82 -41.14
C GLN A 7 -58.30 -38.28 -39.77
N GLY A 8 -58.00 -39.16 -38.80
CA GLY A 8 -57.45 -38.77 -37.48
C GLY A 8 -55.94 -38.92 -37.32
N LEU A 9 -55.22 -39.35 -38.36
CA LEU A 9 -53.79 -39.74 -38.28
C LEU A 9 -52.85 -38.96 -39.23
N LEU A 10 -53.35 -37.90 -39.87
CA LEU A 10 -52.55 -37.05 -40.79
C LEU A 10 -52.44 -35.56 -40.37
N ASN A 11 -53.08 -35.14 -39.27
CA ASN A 11 -52.91 -33.78 -38.71
C ASN A 11 -52.06 -33.72 -37.43
N GLN A 12 -51.54 -34.83 -36.90
CA GLN A 12 -50.61 -34.83 -35.76
C GLN A 12 -49.12 -34.88 -36.15
N THR A 13 -48.81 -34.98 -37.44
CA THR A 13 -47.44 -35.02 -37.96
C THR A 13 -46.96 -33.70 -38.58
N TRP A 14 -47.77 -32.63 -38.51
CA TRP A 14 -47.37 -31.27 -38.91
C TRP A 14 -47.19 -30.30 -37.72
N ASP A 15 -47.78 -30.55 -36.55
CA ASP A 15 -47.61 -29.68 -35.36
C ASP A 15 -46.50 -30.12 -34.38
N HIS A 16 -45.87 -31.28 -34.59
CA HIS A 16 -44.76 -31.76 -33.74
C HIS A 16 -43.36 -31.55 -34.33
N LYS A 17 -43.24 -30.82 -35.45
CA LYS A 17 -41.95 -30.45 -36.07
C LYS A 17 -41.62 -28.96 -36.04
N MET A 18 -42.37 -28.16 -35.28
CA MET A 18 -42.13 -26.72 -35.04
C MET A 18 -42.15 -26.33 -33.55
N SER A 19 -41.57 -27.13 -32.66
CA SER A 19 -41.40 -26.70 -31.24
C SER A 19 -40.14 -27.17 -30.52
N LEU A 20 -39.14 -27.74 -31.24
CA LEU A 20 -37.82 -28.07 -30.68
C LEU A 20 -36.67 -27.63 -31.61
N GLN A 21 -36.80 -26.43 -32.17
CA GLN A 21 -35.68 -25.63 -32.63
C GLN A 21 -35.73 -24.30 -31.88
N GLU A 22 -35.42 -24.31 -30.59
CA GLU A 22 -34.59 -23.21 -30.09
C GLU A 22 -33.24 -23.35 -30.78
N VAL A 23 -33.19 -22.75 -31.97
CA VAL A 23 -31.96 -22.36 -32.60
C VAL A 23 -31.21 -21.58 -31.52
N SER A 24 -30.15 -22.16 -30.96
CA SER A 24 -29.11 -21.36 -30.32
C SER A 24 -28.52 -20.51 -31.43
N VAL A 25 -29.15 -19.36 -31.69
CA VAL A 25 -28.61 -18.33 -32.55
C VAL A 25 -27.32 -17.93 -31.85
N ARG A 26 -26.20 -18.48 -32.32
CA ARG A 26 -24.90 -17.85 -32.13
C ARG A 26 -25.04 -16.48 -32.78
N THR A 27 -25.34 -15.47 -31.98
CA THR A 27 -24.64 -14.22 -32.19
C THR A 27 -23.19 -14.55 -31.85
N ASP A 28 -22.35 -14.77 -32.86
CA ASP A 28 -20.90 -14.71 -32.71
C ASP A 28 -20.58 -13.27 -32.27
N ILE A 29 -20.78 -12.99 -30.98
CA ILE A 29 -20.39 -11.73 -30.38
C ILE A 29 -18.87 -11.83 -30.28
N SER A 30 -18.16 -11.26 -31.26
CA SER A 30 -16.73 -11.01 -31.13
C SER A 30 -16.50 -10.26 -29.83
N ILE A 31 -15.46 -10.65 -29.08
CA ILE A 31 -15.07 -9.96 -27.84
C ILE A 31 -15.02 -8.43 -28.05
N GLN A 32 -14.64 -7.98 -29.24
CA GLN A 32 -14.56 -6.57 -29.59
C GLN A 32 -15.91 -5.86 -29.56
N ASN A 33 -17.01 -6.50 -29.96
CA ASN A 33 -18.34 -5.90 -29.93
C ASN A 33 -18.79 -5.70 -28.48
N PHE A 34 -18.58 -6.71 -27.64
CA PHE A 34 -18.89 -6.62 -26.21
C PHE A 34 -18.03 -5.57 -25.50
N LEU A 35 -16.76 -5.45 -25.87
CA LEU A 35 -15.87 -4.40 -25.35
C LEU A 35 -16.28 -3.01 -25.85
N ASP A 36 -16.92 -2.88 -27.02
CA ASP A 36 -17.47 -1.62 -27.50
C ASP A 36 -18.64 -1.17 -26.62
N ASP A 37 -19.57 -2.09 -26.31
CA ASP A 37 -20.71 -1.84 -25.42
C ASP A 37 -20.26 -1.36 -24.03
N LEU A 38 -19.12 -1.87 -23.54
CA LEU A 38 -18.51 -1.49 -22.27
C LEU A 38 -17.60 -0.25 -22.36
N GLY A 39 -17.38 0.32 -23.55
CA GLY A 39 -16.46 1.44 -23.74
C GLY A 39 -14.98 1.08 -23.51
N LEU A 40 -14.62 -0.20 -23.60
CA LEU A 40 -13.29 -0.75 -23.33
C LEU A 40 -12.51 -1.15 -24.59
N LYS A 41 -13.12 -1.12 -25.78
CA LYS A 41 -12.53 -1.59 -27.05
C LYS A 41 -11.14 -1.02 -27.35
N GLN A 42 -10.92 0.27 -27.08
CA GLN A 42 -9.61 0.90 -27.28
C GLN A 42 -8.51 0.30 -26.41
N PHE A 43 -8.86 -0.20 -25.22
CA PHE A 43 -7.91 -0.75 -24.25
C PHE A 43 -7.56 -2.21 -24.52
N TYR A 44 -8.30 -2.88 -25.41
CA TYR A 44 -7.96 -4.23 -25.83
C TYR A 44 -6.61 -4.28 -26.58
N SER A 45 -6.35 -3.28 -27.43
CA SER A 45 -5.07 -3.10 -28.12
C SER A 45 -4.08 -2.27 -27.31
N ASN A 46 -4.53 -1.14 -26.75
CA ASN A 46 -3.72 -0.23 -25.94
C ASN A 46 -4.01 -0.45 -24.45
N LYS A 47 -3.39 -1.46 -23.86
CA LYS A 47 -3.68 -1.90 -22.49
C LYS A 47 -3.76 -0.74 -21.49
N LEU A 48 -4.79 -0.79 -20.65
CA LEU A 48 -5.01 0.14 -19.55
C LEU A 48 -3.91 -0.07 -18.50
N SER A 49 -3.25 1.01 -18.10
CA SER A 49 -2.14 0.95 -17.16
C SER A 49 -2.58 1.23 -15.73
N LEU A 50 -1.87 0.66 -14.76
CA LEU A 50 -2.06 0.97 -13.34
C LEU A 50 -1.91 2.47 -13.07
N SER A 51 -0.94 3.13 -13.70
CA SER A 51 -0.71 4.57 -13.52
C SER A 51 -1.91 5.43 -13.90
N THR A 52 -2.68 5.02 -14.93
CA THR A 52 -3.89 5.70 -15.37
C THR A 52 -5.03 5.57 -14.35
N ILE A 53 -5.13 4.44 -13.67
CA ILE A 53 -6.18 4.16 -12.68
C ILE A 53 -5.91 4.86 -11.35
N LEU A 54 -4.64 5.09 -11.02
CA LEU A 54 -4.25 5.82 -9.81
C LEU A 54 -4.39 7.34 -9.97
N GLU A 55 -4.59 7.87 -11.18
CA GLU A 55 -4.80 9.31 -11.38
C GLU A 55 -6.03 9.81 -10.61
N ILE A 56 -5.95 11.03 -10.06
CA ILE A 56 -7.09 11.65 -9.38
C ILE A 56 -7.96 12.35 -10.41
N ASP A 57 -9.21 11.90 -10.52
CA ASP A 57 -10.23 12.45 -11.38
C ASP A 57 -11.54 12.73 -10.61
N LYS A 58 -12.50 13.35 -11.30
CA LYS A 58 -13.81 13.64 -10.71
C LYS A 58 -14.54 12.35 -10.29
N ARG A 59 -14.47 11.29 -11.10
CA ARG A 59 -15.13 9.99 -10.84
C ARG A 59 -14.59 9.30 -9.59
N SER A 60 -13.33 9.54 -9.24
CA SER A 60 -12.65 8.99 -8.07
C SER A 60 -13.16 9.59 -6.75
N VAL A 61 -13.95 10.66 -6.81
CA VAL A 61 -14.46 11.42 -5.65
C VAL A 61 -15.96 11.75 -5.71
N THR A 62 -16.69 11.32 -6.75
CA THR A 62 -18.15 11.50 -6.86
C THR A 62 -18.90 10.18 -6.77
N ASP A 63 -20.11 10.22 -6.20
CA ASP A 63 -20.97 9.03 -6.01
C ASP A 63 -21.97 8.85 -7.15
N ASP A 64 -21.60 9.29 -8.34
CA ASP A 64 -22.47 9.23 -9.50
C ASP A 64 -22.78 7.75 -9.82
N PRO A 65 -24.07 7.36 -9.85
CA PRO A 65 -24.43 6.01 -10.27
C PRO A 65 -24.03 5.82 -11.73
N ALA A 66 -23.76 4.57 -12.13
CA ALA A 66 -23.57 4.27 -13.54
C ALA A 66 -24.84 4.68 -14.30
N GLN A 67 -24.67 5.48 -15.36
CA GLN A 67 -25.77 5.97 -16.20
C GLN A 67 -25.89 5.17 -17.49
N SER A 68 -24.81 4.49 -17.89
CA SER A 68 -24.70 3.69 -19.10
C SER A 68 -23.96 2.36 -18.86
N LEU A 69 -24.06 1.44 -19.82
CA LEU A 69 -23.26 0.20 -19.83
C LEU A 69 -21.76 0.50 -19.83
N SER A 70 -21.32 1.58 -20.50
CA SER A 70 -19.93 2.00 -20.53
C SER A 70 -19.41 2.56 -19.20
N ASP A 71 -20.29 2.92 -18.25
CA ASP A 71 -19.89 3.39 -16.92
C ASP A 71 -19.69 2.24 -15.92
N LEU A 72 -20.34 1.08 -16.15
CA LEU A 72 -20.27 -0.08 -15.26
C LEU A 72 -18.84 -0.55 -14.98
N PRO A 73 -17.95 -0.69 -15.99
CA PRO A 73 -16.59 -1.12 -15.72
C PRO A 73 -15.85 -0.14 -14.80
N TRP A 74 -15.99 1.17 -15.03
CA TRP A 74 -15.31 2.17 -14.22
C TRP A 74 -15.79 2.17 -12.76
N LEU A 75 -17.09 1.97 -12.54
CA LEU A 75 -17.65 1.83 -11.20
C LEU A 75 -17.17 0.54 -10.51
N PHE A 76 -17.10 -0.58 -11.24
CA PHE A 76 -16.50 -1.82 -10.77
C PHE A 76 -15.05 -1.60 -10.34
N LEU A 77 -14.23 -0.99 -11.20
CA LEU A 77 -12.81 -0.79 -10.94
C LEU A 77 -12.57 0.17 -9.77
N LYS A 78 -13.32 1.27 -9.68
CA LYS A 78 -13.27 2.20 -8.55
C LYS A 78 -13.52 1.47 -7.22
N LYS A 79 -14.60 0.70 -7.12
CA LYS A 79 -14.92 -0.08 -5.92
C LYS A 79 -13.87 -1.14 -5.62
N LEU A 80 -13.31 -1.78 -6.64
CA LEU A 80 -12.25 -2.80 -6.48
C LEU A 80 -10.98 -2.20 -5.90
N MET A 81 -10.53 -1.04 -6.41
CA MET A 81 -9.31 -0.37 -5.93
C MET A 81 -9.43 0.05 -4.46
N MET A 82 -10.65 0.36 -4.02
CA MET A 82 -11.02 0.63 -2.62
C MET A 82 -11.22 -0.64 -1.77
N VAL A 83 -11.06 -1.84 -2.34
CA VAL A 83 -11.28 -3.14 -1.67
C VAL A 83 -12.71 -3.31 -1.14
N ASN A 84 -13.68 -2.69 -1.81
CA ASN A 84 -15.07 -2.74 -1.40
C ASN A 84 -15.72 -4.06 -1.85
N VAL A 85 -16.21 -4.87 -0.91
CA VAL A 85 -16.85 -6.17 -1.23
C VAL A 85 -18.15 -6.05 -2.03
N THR A 86 -18.76 -4.86 -2.13
CA THR A 86 -19.94 -4.60 -2.99
C THR A 86 -19.59 -4.44 -4.48
N THR A 87 -18.31 -4.58 -4.85
CA THR A 87 -17.80 -4.46 -6.22
C THR A 87 -18.50 -5.36 -7.23
N ARG A 88 -19.07 -6.50 -6.83
CA ARG A 88 -19.78 -7.43 -7.74
C ARG A 88 -21.25 -7.06 -7.98
N SER A 89 -21.83 -6.20 -7.15
CA SER A 89 -23.23 -5.75 -7.24
C SER A 89 -23.33 -4.38 -7.95
N VAL A 90 -22.82 -4.28 -9.17
CA VAL A 90 -22.87 -3.03 -9.96
C VAL A 90 -24.05 -3.08 -10.92
N LYS A 91 -24.97 -2.12 -10.79
CA LYS A 91 -26.11 -1.90 -11.68
C LYS A 91 -26.08 -0.46 -12.14
N PHE A 92 -26.53 -0.20 -13.36
CA PHE A 92 -26.81 1.17 -13.80
C PHE A 92 -28.31 1.42 -13.65
N ALA A 93 -28.68 2.63 -13.24
CA ALA A 93 -30.08 3.04 -13.09
C ALA A 93 -30.29 4.23 -14.03
N PRO A 94 -30.93 4.04 -15.19
CA PRO A 94 -31.20 5.15 -16.09
C PRO A 94 -32.15 6.13 -15.38
N THR A 95 -31.80 7.41 -15.35
CA THR A 95 -32.70 8.46 -14.88
C THR A 95 -33.89 8.53 -15.82
N THR A 96 -35.07 8.13 -15.33
CA THR A 96 -36.33 8.49 -15.97
C THR A 96 -36.52 10.00 -15.82
N ASP A 97 -36.51 10.72 -16.93
CA ASP A 97 -36.91 12.13 -17.01
C ASP A 97 -38.39 12.24 -16.59
N LEU A 98 -38.64 12.40 -15.29
CA LEU A 98 -39.91 12.92 -14.81
C LEU A 98 -39.73 14.42 -14.61
N SER A 99 -40.31 15.19 -15.53
CA SER A 99 -40.43 16.64 -15.41
C SER A 99 -41.12 17.02 -14.08
N PRO A 100 -40.74 18.13 -13.43
CA PRO A 100 -41.24 18.48 -12.09
C PRO A 100 -42.74 18.85 -12.00
N ASP A 101 -43.49 18.88 -13.10
CA ASP A 101 -44.83 19.49 -13.15
C ASP A 101 -46.01 18.53 -12.88
N ASP A 102 -45.84 17.21 -12.89
CA ASP A 102 -46.97 16.28 -12.69
C ASP A 102 -47.08 15.81 -11.22
N ARG A 103 -47.24 16.76 -10.30
CA ARG A 103 -47.74 16.47 -8.95
C ARG A 103 -49.05 17.20 -8.69
N GLN A 104 -50.12 16.72 -9.32
CA GLN A 104 -51.45 16.88 -8.75
C GLN A 104 -52.44 15.81 -9.23
N ASP A 105 -53.13 15.30 -8.24
CA ASP A 105 -54.39 14.53 -8.25
C ASP A 105 -54.38 13.00 -8.32
N SER A 106 -55.00 12.47 -7.28
CA SER A 106 -55.18 11.10 -6.82
C SER A 106 -56.01 10.21 -7.75
N SER A 107 -55.71 8.91 -7.79
CA SER A 107 -56.55 7.81 -7.27
C SER A 107 -56.26 6.49 -7.98
N ASN A 108 -55.84 5.46 -7.21
CA ASN A 108 -55.86 4.00 -7.47
C ASN A 108 -55.44 3.44 -8.86
N LEU A 109 -55.02 4.25 -9.82
CA LEU A 109 -54.57 3.87 -11.17
C LEU A 109 -53.04 3.89 -11.30
N ASP A 110 -52.30 4.04 -10.19
CA ASP A 110 -50.84 4.05 -10.18
C ASP A 110 -50.22 2.67 -9.90
N LEU A 111 -50.99 1.72 -9.36
CA LEU A 111 -50.47 0.38 -9.07
C LEU A 111 -50.20 -0.40 -10.37
N TYR A 112 -51.05 -0.24 -11.38
CA TYR A 112 -50.90 -0.91 -12.68
C TYR A 112 -49.80 -0.25 -13.55
N ARG A 113 -49.60 1.07 -13.47
CA ARG A 113 -48.46 1.73 -14.13
C ARG A 113 -47.11 1.42 -13.47
N HIS A 114 -47.07 1.21 -12.16
CA HIS A 114 -45.88 0.67 -11.48
C HIS A 114 -45.61 -0.79 -11.86
N LEU A 115 -46.65 -1.61 -12.03
CA LEU A 115 -46.50 -2.98 -12.52
C LEU A 115 -46.06 -3.03 -13.99
N ASP A 116 -46.60 -2.18 -14.86
CA ASP A 116 -46.16 -2.09 -16.26
C ASP A 116 -44.71 -1.57 -16.37
N ASN A 117 -44.28 -0.64 -15.52
CA ASN A 117 -42.86 -0.23 -15.45
C ASN A 117 -41.94 -1.30 -14.84
N LEU A 118 -42.46 -2.21 -14.01
CA LEU A 118 -41.72 -3.40 -13.55
C LEU A 118 -41.66 -4.49 -14.62
N ILE A 119 -42.63 -4.54 -15.53
CA ILE A 119 -42.70 -5.51 -16.64
C ILE A 119 -41.87 -5.04 -17.85
N VAL A 120 -41.83 -3.74 -18.13
CA VAL A 120 -41.04 -3.16 -19.25
C VAL A 120 -39.53 -3.10 -18.94
N ASN A 121 -39.13 -3.11 -17.66
CA ASN A 121 -37.72 -3.20 -17.24
C ASN A 121 -37.16 -4.65 -17.23
N GLN A 122 -37.84 -5.60 -17.87
CA GLN A 122 -37.36 -6.97 -18.06
C GLN A 122 -36.51 -7.18 -19.31
N ASP A 123 -36.11 -6.11 -20.01
CA ASP A 123 -35.14 -6.24 -21.09
C ASP A 123 -33.77 -6.68 -20.53
N SER A 124 -33.48 -7.97 -20.72
CA SER A 124 -32.17 -8.60 -20.45
C SER A 124 -30.99 -7.93 -21.18
N SER A 125 -31.26 -6.97 -22.07
CA SER A 125 -30.26 -6.16 -22.78
C SER A 125 -29.52 -5.17 -21.88
N GLN A 126 -30.01 -4.90 -20.66
CA GLN A 126 -29.50 -3.85 -19.77
C GLN A 126 -28.68 -4.36 -18.58
N LYS A 127 -28.32 -5.64 -18.52
CA LYS A 127 -27.53 -6.21 -17.42
C LYS A 127 -26.32 -6.97 -17.96
N VAL A 128 -25.24 -6.97 -17.20
CA VAL A 128 -23.98 -7.64 -17.55
C VAL A 128 -23.58 -8.59 -16.43
N ASN A 129 -23.18 -9.81 -16.79
CA ASN A 129 -22.67 -10.75 -15.79
C ASN A 129 -21.35 -10.21 -15.20
N PRO A 130 -21.17 -10.17 -13.87
CA PRO A 130 -19.95 -9.61 -13.28
C PRO A 130 -18.67 -10.37 -13.70
N LEU A 131 -18.76 -11.65 -14.05
CA LEU A 131 -17.62 -12.41 -14.58
C LEU A 131 -17.18 -11.92 -15.97
N ASP A 132 -18.11 -11.43 -16.78
CA ASP A 132 -17.78 -10.83 -18.07
C ASP A 132 -17.08 -9.48 -17.87
N ILE A 133 -17.47 -8.69 -16.88
CA ILE A 133 -16.75 -7.44 -16.51
C ILE A 133 -15.31 -7.75 -16.08
N VAL A 134 -15.13 -8.75 -15.21
CA VAL A 134 -13.79 -9.20 -14.78
C VAL A 134 -12.98 -9.66 -15.99
N THR A 135 -13.54 -10.52 -16.83
CA THR A 135 -12.84 -11.06 -18.01
C THR A 135 -12.47 -9.95 -18.99
N ALA A 136 -13.37 -9.01 -19.25
CA ALA A 136 -13.12 -7.85 -20.10
C ALA A 136 -11.96 -6.98 -19.56
N PHE A 137 -11.94 -6.71 -18.26
CA PHE A 137 -10.87 -5.93 -17.65
C PHE A 137 -9.53 -6.62 -17.71
N PHE A 138 -9.46 -7.92 -17.42
CA PHE A 138 -8.20 -8.65 -17.50
C PHE A 138 -7.66 -8.62 -18.94
N HIS A 139 -8.51 -8.75 -19.95
CA HIS A 139 -8.09 -8.59 -21.35
C HIS A 139 -7.67 -7.16 -21.71
N CYS A 140 -8.26 -6.14 -21.10
CA CYS A 140 -7.99 -4.73 -21.41
C CYS A 140 -6.88 -4.11 -20.56
N SER A 141 -6.33 -4.83 -19.58
CA SER A 141 -5.35 -4.29 -18.61
C SER A 141 -3.93 -4.76 -18.92
N ASP A 142 -2.94 -3.96 -18.53
CA ASP A 142 -1.55 -4.40 -18.53
C ASP A 142 -1.27 -5.38 -17.38
N GLY A 143 -0.10 -6.04 -17.42
CA GLY A 143 0.27 -7.02 -16.40
C GLY A 143 0.34 -6.45 -14.97
N PHE A 144 0.63 -5.16 -14.80
CA PHE A 144 0.71 -4.54 -13.48
C PHE A 144 -0.68 -4.26 -12.90
N LEU A 145 -1.61 -3.79 -13.72
CA LEU A 145 -3.00 -3.59 -13.33
C LEU A 145 -3.69 -4.93 -13.08
N GLN A 146 -3.47 -5.96 -13.91
CA GLN A 146 -3.98 -7.32 -13.67
C GLN A 146 -3.54 -7.85 -12.31
N GLN A 147 -2.27 -7.65 -11.96
CA GLN A 147 -1.70 -8.07 -10.68
C GLN A 147 -2.34 -7.33 -9.49
N GLU A 148 -2.52 -6.01 -9.60
CA GLU A 148 -3.19 -5.21 -8.56
C GLU A 148 -4.67 -5.61 -8.42
N MET A 149 -5.38 -5.81 -9.53
CA MET A 149 -6.76 -6.28 -9.52
C MET A 149 -6.89 -7.64 -8.83
N ALA A 150 -6.03 -8.61 -9.18
CA ALA A 150 -6.03 -9.92 -8.54
C ALA A 150 -5.74 -9.83 -7.03
N LEU A 151 -4.78 -8.99 -6.61
CA LEU A 151 -4.49 -8.75 -5.21
C LEU A 151 -5.73 -8.19 -4.47
N LYS A 152 -6.37 -7.15 -5.01
CA LYS A 152 -7.56 -6.52 -4.42
C LYS A 152 -8.75 -7.47 -4.36
N MET A 153 -8.99 -8.24 -5.42
CA MET A 153 -9.99 -9.32 -5.44
C MET A 153 -9.70 -10.33 -4.32
N SER A 154 -8.44 -10.73 -4.15
CA SER A 154 -8.02 -11.66 -3.10
C SER A 154 -8.27 -11.13 -1.67
N MET A 155 -8.23 -9.80 -1.47
CA MET A 155 -8.51 -9.15 -0.18
C MET A 155 -10.02 -9.12 0.09
N CYS A 156 -10.84 -9.02 -0.95
CA CYS A 156 -12.30 -9.17 -0.86
C CYS A 156 -12.77 -10.62 -0.72
N GLN A 157 -11.86 -11.61 -0.66
CA GLN A 157 -12.16 -13.07 -0.68
C GLN A 157 -12.90 -13.53 -1.95
N PHE A 158 -12.69 -12.79 -3.05
CA PHE A 158 -13.17 -13.15 -4.37
C PHE A 158 -12.25 -14.19 -5.00
N SER A 159 -12.85 -15.09 -5.79
CA SER A 159 -12.12 -15.87 -6.78
C SER A 159 -11.33 -14.97 -7.74
N VAL A 160 -10.11 -15.40 -8.08
CA VAL A 160 -9.21 -14.73 -9.03
C VAL A 160 -9.05 -15.56 -10.30
N PRO A 161 -8.82 -14.95 -11.48
CA PRO A 161 -8.60 -15.72 -12.72
C PRO A 161 -7.30 -16.53 -12.65
N LEU A 162 -7.37 -17.84 -12.89
CA LEU A 162 -6.22 -18.71 -13.10
C LEU A 162 -5.99 -18.96 -14.59
N LEU A 163 -7.02 -19.40 -15.31
CA LEU A 163 -7.00 -19.49 -16.78
C LEU A 163 -7.99 -18.49 -17.35
N LEU A 164 -7.49 -17.48 -18.05
CA LEU A 164 -8.30 -16.49 -18.75
C LEU A 164 -8.64 -17.01 -20.17
N PRO A 165 -9.93 -17.14 -20.53
CA PRO A 165 -10.32 -17.64 -21.85
C PRO A 165 -10.21 -16.51 -22.88
N HIS A 166 -9.82 -16.85 -24.10
CA HIS A 166 -10.00 -15.97 -25.25
C HIS A 166 -11.30 -16.36 -25.96
N CYS A 167 -12.19 -15.41 -26.26
CA CYS A 167 -13.46 -15.75 -26.91
C CYS A 167 -13.32 -16.02 -28.40
N ASP A 168 -12.38 -15.30 -29.03
CA ASP A 168 -12.16 -15.34 -30.48
C ASP A 168 -11.20 -16.48 -30.90
N SER A 169 -10.54 -17.13 -29.95
CA SER A 169 -9.63 -18.27 -30.18
C SER A 169 -9.86 -19.36 -29.15
N GLU A 170 -9.64 -20.64 -29.49
CA GLU A 170 -9.70 -21.74 -28.51
C GLU A 170 -8.54 -21.72 -27.48
N GLN A 171 -7.68 -20.69 -27.51
CA GLN A 171 -6.57 -20.51 -26.59
C GLN A 171 -7.03 -19.93 -25.23
N SER A 172 -6.25 -20.24 -24.20
CA SER A 172 -6.37 -19.62 -22.87
C SER A 172 -5.01 -19.17 -22.37
N THR A 173 -5.02 -18.25 -21.41
CA THR A 173 -3.81 -17.72 -20.78
C THR A 173 -3.80 -18.07 -19.30
N LEU A 174 -2.74 -18.73 -18.85
CA LEU A 174 -2.42 -18.94 -17.45
C LEU A 174 -1.91 -17.62 -16.85
N MET A 175 -2.61 -17.14 -15.83
CA MET A 175 -2.41 -15.83 -15.21
C MET A 175 -1.41 -15.90 -14.05
N LEU A 176 -0.18 -16.42 -14.25
CA LEU A 176 0.81 -16.55 -13.19
C LEU A 176 1.27 -15.18 -12.67
N TRP A 177 1.65 -14.28 -13.57
CA TRP A 177 2.15 -12.95 -13.24
C TRP A 177 1.13 -12.17 -12.39
N ALA A 178 -0.14 -12.22 -12.78
CA ALA A 178 -1.22 -11.56 -12.06
C ALA A 178 -1.35 -12.07 -10.61
N LEU A 179 -1.05 -13.34 -10.34
CA LEU A 179 -1.19 -13.96 -9.03
C LEU A 179 0.06 -13.85 -8.14
N ARG A 180 1.22 -13.47 -8.69
CA ARG A 180 2.51 -13.41 -7.96
C ARG A 180 2.46 -12.56 -6.69
N ASP A 181 1.67 -11.48 -6.67
CA ASP A 181 1.60 -10.56 -5.53
C ASP A 181 0.73 -11.04 -4.36
N ILE A 182 -0.02 -12.12 -4.53
CA ILE A 182 -0.94 -12.61 -3.51
C ILE A 182 -0.16 -13.37 -2.43
N VAL A 183 0.11 -12.66 -1.33
CA VAL A 183 0.74 -13.21 -0.13
C VAL A 183 -0.34 -13.43 0.93
N LYS A 184 -0.33 -14.60 1.56
CA LYS A 184 -1.28 -14.94 2.62
C LYS A 184 -0.56 -15.48 3.85
N LYS A 185 -1.13 -15.18 5.02
CA LYS A 185 -0.71 -15.70 6.33
C LYS A 185 -1.71 -16.72 6.79
N PHE A 186 -1.27 -17.86 7.27
CA PHE A 186 -2.15 -18.91 7.76
C PHE A 186 -1.45 -19.81 8.77
N ARG A 187 -2.21 -20.63 9.49
CA ARG A 187 -1.69 -21.54 10.52
C ARG A 187 -2.23 -22.95 10.26
N PRO A 188 -1.49 -23.79 9.51
CA PRO A 188 -1.84 -25.20 9.36
C PRO A 188 -1.78 -25.94 10.69
N HIS A 189 -2.61 -26.98 10.83
CA HIS A 189 -2.66 -27.79 12.04
C HIS A 189 -1.44 -28.72 12.16
N SER A 190 -0.75 -29.01 11.05
CA SER A 190 0.51 -29.76 11.01
C SER A 190 1.71 -29.01 11.60
N LEU A 191 1.62 -27.70 11.87
CA LEU A 191 2.75 -26.95 12.45
C LEU A 191 3.15 -27.50 13.82
N SER A 192 4.46 -27.66 14.03
CA SER A 192 5.05 -28.06 15.31
C SER A 192 4.72 -27.07 16.42
N ASP A 193 4.78 -25.77 16.10
CA ASP A 193 4.37 -24.70 17.00
C ASP A 193 2.88 -24.37 16.81
N PRO A 194 2.01 -24.65 17.80
CA PRO A 194 0.58 -24.33 17.72
C PRO A 194 0.32 -22.82 17.69
N ARG A 195 1.33 -21.99 18.03
CA ARG A 195 1.28 -20.54 17.92
C ARG A 195 2.11 -19.99 16.74
N GLY A 196 2.68 -20.85 15.91
CA GLY A 196 3.44 -20.47 14.71
C GLY A 196 2.54 -19.99 13.57
N PHE A 197 3.10 -19.54 12.47
CA PHE A 197 2.33 -19.24 11.25
C PHE A 197 3.23 -19.39 10.02
N VAL A 198 2.59 -19.58 8.86
CA VAL A 198 3.22 -19.57 7.54
C VAL A 198 2.81 -18.28 6.84
N GLU A 199 3.75 -17.62 6.16
CA GLU A 199 3.52 -16.45 5.32
C GLU A 199 4.21 -16.64 3.98
N GLU A 200 3.44 -16.91 2.93
CA GLU A 200 3.97 -17.25 1.61
C GLU A 200 3.07 -16.73 0.48
N ARG A 201 3.61 -16.74 -0.74
CA ARG A 201 2.86 -16.44 -1.97
C ARG A 201 2.07 -17.66 -2.38
N ILE A 202 0.78 -17.50 -2.64
CA ILE A 202 -0.13 -18.61 -2.98
C ILE A 202 0.38 -19.46 -4.15
N ILE A 203 1.00 -18.83 -5.15
CA ILE A 203 1.49 -19.52 -6.36
C ILE A 203 2.85 -20.21 -6.16
N GLU A 204 3.60 -19.87 -5.10
CA GLU A 204 4.87 -20.51 -4.75
C GLU A 204 4.70 -21.58 -3.67
N THR A 205 3.65 -21.47 -2.84
CA THR A 205 3.31 -22.47 -1.83
C THR A 205 2.85 -23.76 -2.51
N ASN A 206 3.29 -24.88 -1.96
CA ASN A 206 2.87 -26.22 -2.39
C ASN A 206 1.43 -26.52 -1.92
N LEU A 207 0.45 -25.84 -2.49
CA LEU A 207 -0.96 -26.02 -2.14
C LEU A 207 -1.58 -27.15 -2.97
N PRO A 208 -2.27 -28.11 -2.33
CA PRO A 208 -3.04 -29.12 -3.05
C PRO A 208 -4.20 -28.43 -3.79
N LEU A 209 -4.26 -28.63 -5.11
CA LEU A 209 -5.29 -28.04 -5.97
C LEU A 209 -6.46 -29.01 -6.13
N VAL A 210 -7.67 -28.56 -5.80
CA VAL A 210 -8.91 -29.32 -6.00
C VAL A 210 -9.78 -28.59 -7.01
N SER A 211 -10.09 -29.26 -8.12
CA SER A 211 -10.84 -28.67 -9.23
C SER A 211 -12.28 -29.12 -9.27
N PHE A 212 -13.16 -28.21 -9.64
CA PHE A 212 -14.58 -28.45 -9.77
C PHE A 212 -15.08 -28.07 -11.16
N VAL A 213 -15.62 -29.05 -11.86
CA VAL A 213 -16.02 -28.94 -13.26
C VAL A 213 -17.46 -29.38 -13.45
N ARG A 214 -18.07 -29.01 -14.59
CA ARG A 214 -19.45 -29.34 -14.92
C ARG A 214 -19.49 -30.05 -16.27
N LEU A 215 -20.27 -31.13 -16.35
CA LEU A 215 -20.56 -31.86 -17.58
C LEU A 215 -22.06 -31.74 -17.88
N GLY A 216 -22.37 -31.11 -19.01
CA GLY A 216 -23.75 -30.80 -19.41
C GLY A 216 -24.44 -29.80 -18.47
N ASP A 217 -25.78 -29.87 -18.45
CA ASP A 217 -26.59 -29.07 -17.54
C ASP A 217 -26.78 -29.77 -16.19
N CYS A 218 -26.84 -28.95 -15.14
CA CYS A 218 -26.99 -29.42 -13.78
C CYS A 218 -28.05 -28.61 -13.07
N SER A 219 -28.95 -29.30 -12.39
CA SER A 219 -29.98 -28.71 -11.52
C SER A 219 -29.40 -28.05 -10.26
N ILE A 220 -28.16 -28.40 -9.87
CA ILE A 220 -27.47 -27.82 -8.73
C ILE A 220 -26.45 -26.78 -9.20
N SER A 221 -26.49 -25.59 -8.60
CA SER A 221 -25.46 -24.57 -8.80
C SER A 221 -24.14 -25.00 -8.16
N LYS A 222 -23.19 -25.41 -9.00
CA LYS A 222 -21.81 -25.77 -8.59
C LYS A 222 -21.17 -24.67 -7.74
N SER A 223 -21.19 -23.42 -8.19
CA SER A 223 -20.56 -22.30 -7.47
C SER A 223 -21.21 -22.00 -6.13
N GLN A 224 -22.52 -22.19 -6.00
CA GLN A 224 -23.22 -22.03 -4.72
C GLN A 224 -22.81 -23.12 -3.71
N VAL A 225 -22.64 -24.37 -4.19
CA VAL A 225 -22.10 -25.45 -3.34
C VAL A 225 -20.67 -25.13 -2.90
N LEU A 226 -19.84 -24.59 -3.79
CA LEU A 226 -18.46 -24.19 -3.46
C LEU A 226 -18.40 -23.08 -2.40
N ASN A 227 -19.27 -22.07 -2.48
CA ASN A 227 -19.30 -21.02 -1.47
C ASN A 227 -19.65 -21.59 -0.09
N LYS A 228 -20.63 -22.50 -0.02
CA LYS A 228 -20.98 -23.22 1.22
C LYS A 228 -19.86 -24.15 1.68
N LEU A 229 -19.12 -24.76 0.75
CA LEU A 229 -17.99 -25.64 1.06
C LEU A 229 -16.87 -24.89 1.79
N LEU A 230 -16.52 -23.70 1.28
CA LEU A 230 -15.40 -22.87 1.75
C LEU A 230 -15.75 -21.95 2.92
N SER A 231 -17.04 -21.71 3.19
CA SER A 231 -17.48 -20.76 4.22
C SER A 231 -18.08 -21.44 5.44
N ASN A 232 -17.90 -20.83 6.60
CA ASN A 232 -18.67 -21.16 7.78
C ASN A 232 -20.05 -20.48 7.73
N PRO A 233 -21.13 -21.09 8.23
CA PRO A 233 -22.46 -20.47 8.21
C PRO A 233 -22.52 -19.09 8.88
N GLN A 234 -21.70 -18.86 9.90
CA GLN A 234 -21.62 -17.59 10.64
C GLN A 234 -20.81 -16.51 9.92
N GLN A 235 -20.01 -16.90 8.92
CA GLN A 235 -19.13 -16.03 8.13
C GLN A 235 -19.27 -16.40 6.64
N TYR A 236 -20.53 -16.55 6.20
CA TYR A 236 -20.82 -16.90 4.82
C TYR A 236 -20.37 -15.77 3.90
N HIS A 237 -19.64 -16.12 2.84
CA HIS A 237 -19.21 -15.18 1.82
C HIS A 237 -19.27 -15.81 0.43
N ASP A 238 -19.72 -15.03 -0.56
CA ASP A 238 -19.80 -15.47 -1.94
C ASP A 238 -18.46 -15.31 -2.67
N THR A 239 -17.56 -16.27 -2.47
CA THR A 239 -16.27 -16.32 -3.15
C THR A 239 -16.43 -16.48 -4.67
N PHE A 240 -17.27 -17.40 -5.13
CA PHE A 240 -17.59 -17.64 -6.53
C PHE A 240 -18.96 -17.09 -6.89
N ILE A 241 -19.08 -16.43 -8.04
CA ILE A 241 -20.37 -15.89 -8.50
C ILE A 241 -21.37 -17.03 -8.80
N HIS A 242 -22.60 -16.96 -8.30
CA HIS A 242 -23.68 -17.92 -8.59
C HIS A 242 -24.97 -17.22 -9.01
N HIS A 243 -25.95 -18.01 -9.46
CA HIS A 243 -27.17 -17.50 -10.09
C HIS A 243 -28.07 -16.62 -9.20
N ASP A 244 -28.04 -16.81 -7.88
CA ASP A 244 -28.86 -16.02 -6.95
C ASP A 244 -28.20 -14.69 -6.55
N MET A 245 -26.98 -14.43 -7.00
CA MET A 245 -26.32 -13.14 -6.79
C MET A 245 -26.85 -12.09 -7.77
N ASP A 246 -26.67 -10.81 -7.44
CA ASP A 246 -26.97 -9.71 -8.34
C ASP A 246 -26.29 -9.90 -9.71
N CYS A 247 -27.11 -9.93 -10.77
CA CYS A 247 -26.69 -10.15 -12.17
C CYS A 247 -25.94 -11.48 -12.42
N GLY A 248 -25.99 -12.43 -11.47
CA GLY A 248 -25.37 -13.74 -11.60
C GLY A 248 -26.16 -14.70 -12.50
N ASP A 249 -27.45 -14.44 -12.66
CA ASP A 249 -28.41 -15.11 -13.55
C ASP A 249 -28.24 -14.70 -15.02
N VAL A 250 -27.65 -13.52 -15.27
CA VAL A 250 -27.39 -13.01 -16.62
C VAL A 250 -26.48 -13.98 -17.38
N PRO A 251 -26.86 -14.41 -18.60
CA PRO A 251 -26.03 -15.30 -19.41
C PRO A 251 -24.63 -14.72 -19.66
N ARG A 252 -23.60 -15.53 -19.42
CA ARG A 252 -22.20 -15.15 -19.68
C ARG A 252 -21.95 -15.06 -21.18
N LYS A 253 -21.36 -13.94 -21.62
CA LYS A 253 -20.99 -13.70 -23.02
C LYS A 253 -19.54 -14.10 -23.30
N ILE A 254 -18.59 -13.68 -22.45
CA ILE A 254 -17.14 -13.83 -22.72
C ILE A 254 -16.39 -14.67 -21.67
N SER A 255 -16.99 -14.91 -20.51
CA SER A 255 -16.36 -15.59 -19.38
C SER A 255 -16.55 -17.12 -19.33
N ASN A 256 -17.18 -17.73 -20.33
CA ASN A 256 -17.20 -19.20 -20.42
C ASN A 256 -15.79 -19.71 -20.82
N GLY A 257 -15.32 -20.76 -20.15
CA GLY A 257 -13.93 -21.25 -20.23
C GLY A 257 -13.00 -20.67 -19.15
N LEU A 258 -13.46 -19.68 -18.38
CA LEU A 258 -12.70 -19.11 -17.26
C LEU A 258 -12.49 -20.15 -16.16
N VAL A 259 -11.25 -20.36 -15.75
CA VAL A 259 -10.94 -21.07 -14.51
C VAL A 259 -10.68 -20.04 -13.43
N GLU A 260 -11.56 -20.01 -12.45
CA GLU A 260 -11.41 -19.23 -11.23
C GLU A 260 -10.60 -20.03 -10.20
N LEU A 261 -9.74 -19.36 -9.43
CA LEU A 261 -9.00 -19.91 -8.31
C LEU A 261 -9.38 -19.18 -7.02
N SER A 262 -9.53 -19.95 -5.95
CA SER A 262 -9.60 -19.45 -4.58
C SER A 262 -8.86 -20.44 -3.67
N TRP A 263 -8.83 -20.18 -2.37
CA TRP A 263 -8.16 -21.03 -1.39
C TRP A 263 -8.92 -21.01 -0.07
N TYR A 264 -8.76 -22.10 0.68
CA TYR A 264 -9.07 -22.14 2.09
C TYR A 264 -7.78 -22.14 2.89
N LEU A 265 -7.70 -21.28 3.90
CA LEU A 265 -6.53 -21.12 4.76
C LEU A 265 -6.93 -21.25 6.23
N PRO A 266 -6.39 -22.21 6.99
CA PRO A 266 -6.72 -22.39 8.40
C PRO A 266 -6.13 -21.27 9.27
N CYS A 267 -6.86 -20.90 10.33
CA CYS A 267 -6.40 -20.00 11.39
C CYS A 267 -5.72 -20.73 12.56
N GLY A 268 -5.76 -22.07 12.54
CA GLY A 268 -5.20 -22.96 13.57
C GLY A 268 -6.14 -23.21 14.74
N ASN A 269 -7.42 -22.84 14.63
CA ASN A 269 -8.44 -23.12 15.62
C ASN A 269 -9.33 -24.27 15.16
N LYS A 270 -9.15 -25.44 15.76
CA LYS A 270 -9.89 -26.68 15.44
C LYS A 270 -11.42 -26.55 15.54
N ASN A 271 -11.92 -25.59 16.32
CA ASN A 271 -13.37 -25.38 16.48
C ASN A 271 -13.97 -24.50 15.37
N ILE A 272 -13.14 -23.77 14.62
CA ILE A 272 -13.57 -22.82 13.58
C ILE A 272 -13.12 -23.30 12.19
N ASP A 273 -11.95 -23.92 12.10
CA ASP A 273 -11.37 -24.34 10.82
C ASP A 273 -12.17 -25.47 10.18
N ILE A 274 -12.46 -25.33 8.89
CA ILE A 274 -13.15 -26.30 8.04
C ILE A 274 -12.17 -27.38 7.58
N PHE A 275 -10.99 -26.95 7.13
CA PHE A 275 -9.90 -27.82 6.69
C PHE A 275 -8.68 -27.58 7.61
N PRO A 276 -8.00 -28.64 8.08
CA PRO A 276 -6.83 -28.51 8.96
C PRO A 276 -5.58 -28.01 8.21
N GLU A 277 -5.52 -28.28 6.90
CA GLU A 277 -4.44 -27.89 6.01
C GLU A 277 -4.95 -26.90 4.94
N PRO A 278 -4.10 -26.04 4.39
CA PRO A 278 -4.49 -25.10 3.35
C PRO A 278 -4.79 -25.85 2.03
N VAL A 279 -5.81 -25.39 1.30
CA VAL A 279 -6.23 -26.03 0.04
C VAL A 279 -6.57 -24.99 -1.00
N ALA A 280 -6.10 -25.17 -2.23
CA ALA A 280 -6.48 -24.37 -3.38
C ALA A 280 -7.69 -25.00 -4.08
N VAL A 281 -8.65 -24.17 -4.50
CA VAL A 281 -9.88 -24.61 -5.18
C VAL A 281 -10.03 -23.91 -6.51
N ALA A 282 -10.09 -24.69 -7.59
CA ALA A 282 -10.35 -24.20 -8.94
C ALA A 282 -11.78 -24.50 -9.40
N ASN A 283 -12.40 -23.54 -10.07
CA ASN A 283 -13.75 -23.64 -10.59
C ASN A 283 -13.78 -23.26 -12.08
N LEU A 284 -14.00 -24.24 -12.96
CA LEU A 284 -14.14 -24.01 -14.41
C LEU A 284 -15.56 -23.54 -14.77
N ARG A 285 -15.68 -22.39 -15.44
CA ARG A 285 -16.95 -21.87 -15.95
C ARG A 285 -17.27 -22.46 -17.32
N GLY A 286 -18.50 -22.94 -17.49
CA GLY A 286 -18.94 -23.59 -18.74
C GLY A 286 -18.98 -25.11 -18.62
N ASP A 287 -19.08 -25.76 -19.78
CA ASP A 287 -19.17 -27.23 -19.90
C ASP A 287 -17.82 -27.78 -20.37
N ILE A 288 -17.31 -28.81 -19.70
CA ILE A 288 -16.02 -29.44 -20.04
C ILE A 288 -15.96 -29.96 -21.48
N VAL A 289 -17.11 -30.29 -22.09
CA VAL A 289 -17.16 -30.74 -23.50
C VAL A 289 -16.63 -29.67 -24.47
N LYS A 290 -16.74 -28.39 -24.10
CA LYS A 290 -16.34 -27.25 -24.94
C LYS A 290 -14.94 -26.72 -24.62
N TYR A 291 -14.34 -27.12 -23.51
CA TYR A 291 -13.11 -26.52 -22.96
C TYR A 291 -12.09 -27.61 -22.59
N ASP A 292 -11.70 -28.41 -23.59
CA ASP A 292 -10.84 -29.59 -23.41
C ASP A 292 -9.44 -29.24 -22.91
N ALA A 293 -8.83 -28.14 -23.39
CA ALA A 293 -7.51 -27.69 -22.94
C ALA A 293 -7.51 -27.30 -21.45
N GLN A 294 -8.50 -26.51 -21.02
CA GLN A 294 -8.68 -26.12 -19.62
C GLN A 294 -8.99 -27.34 -18.74
N TYR A 295 -9.84 -28.25 -19.22
CA TYR A 295 -10.15 -29.48 -18.49
C TYR A 295 -8.92 -30.38 -18.35
N SER A 296 -8.16 -30.59 -19.42
CA SER A 296 -6.89 -31.33 -19.43
C SER A 296 -5.89 -30.74 -18.44
N PHE A 297 -5.76 -29.40 -18.44
CA PHE A 297 -4.89 -28.69 -17.49
C PHE A 297 -5.28 -29.00 -16.05
N LEU A 298 -6.57 -28.91 -15.71
CA LEU A 298 -7.05 -29.22 -14.36
C LEU A 298 -6.84 -30.69 -13.99
N CYS A 299 -7.02 -31.61 -14.92
CA CYS A 299 -6.79 -33.05 -14.71
C CYS A 299 -5.31 -33.39 -14.43
N GLN A 300 -4.38 -32.64 -15.02
CA GLN A 300 -2.95 -32.85 -14.81
C GLN A 300 -2.39 -32.12 -13.58
N THR A 301 -2.98 -30.97 -13.20
CA THR A 301 -2.48 -30.12 -12.11
C THR A 301 -3.18 -30.38 -10.77
N SER A 302 -4.40 -30.90 -10.78
CA SER A 302 -5.19 -31.05 -9.55
C SER A 302 -4.93 -32.37 -8.84
N THR A 303 -4.84 -32.31 -7.51
CA THR A 303 -4.87 -33.49 -6.63
C THR A 303 -6.20 -34.23 -6.76
N ALA A 304 -7.31 -33.51 -6.97
CA ALA A 304 -8.60 -34.11 -7.23
C ALA A 304 -9.48 -33.25 -8.15
N VAL A 305 -10.32 -33.91 -8.96
CA VAL A 305 -11.29 -33.26 -9.85
C VAL A 305 -12.69 -33.79 -9.53
N PHE A 306 -13.58 -32.89 -9.13
CA PHE A 306 -14.99 -33.15 -8.85
C PHE A 306 -15.85 -32.72 -10.05
N VAL A 307 -16.58 -33.67 -10.64
CA VAL A 307 -17.41 -33.45 -11.82
C VAL A 307 -18.88 -33.41 -11.39
N PHE A 308 -19.55 -32.27 -11.63
CA PHE A 308 -20.99 -32.10 -11.47
C PHE A 308 -21.72 -32.45 -12.76
N PHE A 309 -22.74 -33.30 -12.68
CA PHE A 309 -23.57 -33.67 -13.83
C PHE A 309 -24.92 -34.28 -13.39
N ASP A 310 -25.95 -34.16 -14.23
CA ASP A 310 -27.26 -34.77 -13.96
C ASP A 310 -27.44 -36.10 -14.72
N ASN A 311 -27.11 -36.14 -16.02
CA ASN A 311 -27.23 -37.33 -16.89
C ASN A 311 -25.88 -37.71 -17.52
N LEU A 312 -25.52 -39.00 -17.49
CA LEU A 312 -24.24 -39.53 -17.99
C LEU A 312 -24.29 -40.13 -19.40
N ASP A 313 -25.50 -40.29 -19.96
CA ASP A 313 -25.80 -41.31 -20.99
C ASP A 313 -25.16 -41.07 -22.39
N SER A 314 -24.43 -39.98 -22.62
CA SER A 314 -23.83 -39.67 -23.94
C SER A 314 -22.33 -39.34 -23.97
N ASN A 315 -21.66 -39.06 -22.83
CA ASN A 315 -20.31 -38.45 -22.81
C ASN A 315 -19.23 -39.22 -22.01
N HIS A 316 -19.44 -40.52 -21.72
CA HIS A 316 -18.49 -41.35 -20.96
C HIS A 316 -17.06 -41.40 -21.53
N SER A 317 -16.88 -41.21 -22.84
CA SER A 317 -15.55 -41.26 -23.46
C SER A 317 -14.65 -40.07 -23.12
N LEU A 318 -15.20 -38.90 -22.77
CA LEU A 318 -14.40 -37.71 -22.39
C LEU A 318 -13.78 -37.87 -21.00
N LEU A 319 -14.53 -38.49 -20.08
CA LEU A 319 -14.10 -38.73 -18.69
C LEU A 319 -13.01 -39.81 -18.55
N THR A 320 -12.81 -40.62 -19.60
CA THR A 320 -11.85 -41.73 -19.64
C THR A 320 -10.65 -41.49 -20.57
N LYS A 321 -10.66 -40.42 -21.37
CA LYS A 321 -9.62 -40.11 -22.36
C LYS A 321 -8.40 -39.38 -21.80
N GLN A 322 -8.50 -38.76 -20.62
CA GLN A 322 -7.42 -37.93 -20.07
C GLN A 322 -6.69 -38.66 -18.93
N HIS A 323 -5.35 -38.66 -18.98
CA HIS A 323 -4.49 -39.13 -17.89
C HIS A 323 -4.60 -38.15 -16.72
N VAL A 324 -5.53 -38.40 -15.80
CA VAL A 324 -5.64 -37.61 -14.56
C VAL A 324 -4.53 -38.04 -13.61
N LYS A 325 -3.66 -37.09 -13.22
CA LYS A 325 -2.59 -37.37 -12.25
C LYS A 325 -3.15 -37.51 -10.82
N GLY A 326 -4.31 -36.90 -10.54
CA GLY A 326 -5.04 -36.96 -9.27
C GLY A 326 -6.29 -37.87 -9.25
N GLN A 327 -7.13 -37.69 -8.22
CA GLN A 327 -8.35 -38.48 -7.99
C GLN A 327 -9.57 -37.87 -8.69
N LEU A 328 -10.36 -38.67 -9.39
CA LEU A 328 -11.62 -38.25 -10.03
C LEU A 328 -12.82 -38.61 -9.14
N TYR A 329 -13.67 -37.63 -8.85
CA TYR A 329 -14.93 -37.82 -8.13
C TYR A 329 -16.12 -37.38 -8.96
N PHE A 330 -17.14 -38.23 -9.00
CA PHE A 330 -18.37 -37.99 -9.73
C PHE A 330 -19.49 -37.57 -8.77
N LEU A 331 -20.16 -36.46 -9.05
CA LEU A 331 -21.29 -35.94 -8.28
C LEU A 331 -22.54 -35.99 -9.17
N LYS A 332 -23.48 -36.89 -8.87
CA LYS A 332 -24.70 -37.12 -9.66
C LYS A 332 -25.96 -37.04 -8.79
N LEU A 333 -27.08 -37.14 -9.47
CA LEU A 333 -28.40 -37.42 -8.92
C LEU A 333 -28.95 -38.82 -9.35
N LYS A 334 -28.17 -39.95 -9.31
CA LYS A 334 -28.54 -41.42 -9.07
C LYS A 334 -27.44 -42.47 -9.50
N PRO A 335 -27.30 -43.71 -8.97
CA PRO A 335 -26.03 -44.45 -8.62
C PRO A 335 -25.11 -44.92 -9.81
N THR A 336 -23.82 -45.35 -9.71
CA THR A 336 -22.84 -45.79 -8.66
C THR A 336 -21.41 -45.18 -8.87
N ASN A 337 -20.50 -45.18 -7.86
CA ASN A 337 -19.19 -44.45 -7.76
C ASN A 337 -19.28 -42.92 -7.69
N ILE A 338 -20.38 -42.48 -7.12
CA ILE A 338 -20.99 -41.20 -7.40
C ILE A 338 -21.61 -40.70 -6.08
N ILE A 339 -21.31 -39.47 -5.65
CA ILE A 339 -22.06 -38.87 -4.53
C ILE A 339 -23.43 -38.46 -5.06
N LEU A 340 -24.46 -38.87 -4.33
CA LEU A 340 -25.86 -38.63 -4.64
C LEU A 340 -26.46 -37.60 -3.70
N LYS A 341 -26.78 -36.40 -4.20
CA LYS A 341 -27.65 -35.46 -3.47
C LYS A 341 -29.11 -35.88 -3.63
N TYR A 342 -29.53 -36.97 -3.01
CA TYR A 342 -30.92 -37.44 -3.08
C TYR A 342 -31.68 -37.11 -1.78
N LYS A 343 -32.60 -36.14 -1.84
CA LYS A 343 -33.44 -35.67 -0.70
C LYS A 343 -32.68 -35.16 0.54
N GLN A 344 -31.36 -35.01 0.47
CA GLN A 344 -30.52 -34.44 1.52
C GLN A 344 -30.54 -32.90 1.43
N ASN A 345 -30.50 -32.24 2.59
CA ASN A 345 -30.32 -30.79 2.63
C ASN A 345 -28.89 -30.40 2.20
N ASP A 346 -28.71 -29.14 1.85
CA ASP A 346 -27.41 -28.65 1.36
C ASP A 346 -26.28 -28.78 2.39
N ALA A 347 -26.60 -28.72 3.68
CA ALA A 347 -25.61 -28.78 4.74
C ALA A 347 -24.99 -30.18 4.86
N GLU A 348 -25.81 -31.23 4.83
CA GLU A 348 -25.35 -32.62 4.84
C GLU A 348 -24.50 -32.95 3.62
N PHE A 349 -24.93 -32.49 2.43
CA PHE A 349 -24.19 -32.70 1.18
C PHE A 349 -22.83 -32.00 1.21
N VAL A 350 -22.78 -30.75 1.67
CA VAL A 350 -21.52 -30.00 1.83
C VAL A 350 -20.60 -30.68 2.85
N GLN A 351 -21.13 -31.21 3.95
CA GLN A 351 -20.31 -31.91 4.93
C GLN A 351 -19.67 -33.19 4.38
N GLN A 352 -20.40 -33.95 3.56
CA GLN A 352 -19.83 -35.11 2.85
C GLN A 352 -18.71 -34.69 1.90
N LEU A 353 -18.90 -33.59 1.15
CA LEU A 353 -17.87 -33.03 0.27
C LEU A 353 -16.62 -32.59 1.05
N ARG A 354 -16.78 -31.96 2.23
CA ARG A 354 -15.64 -31.58 3.09
C ARG A 354 -14.82 -32.80 3.52
N VAL A 355 -15.48 -33.89 3.92
CA VAL A 355 -14.79 -35.14 4.30
C VAL A 355 -14.02 -35.71 3.12
N MET A 356 -14.62 -35.76 1.93
CA MET A 356 -13.96 -36.30 0.75
C MET A 356 -12.80 -35.44 0.27
N MET A 357 -12.96 -34.12 0.28
CA MET A 357 -11.89 -33.18 -0.04
C MET A 357 -10.72 -33.33 0.94
N ASN A 358 -10.98 -33.47 2.25
CA ASN A 358 -9.94 -33.77 3.24
C ASN A 358 -9.19 -35.09 2.95
N ASN A 359 -9.93 -36.15 2.59
CA ASN A 359 -9.32 -37.44 2.26
C ASN A 359 -8.46 -37.36 0.99
N ALA A 360 -8.92 -36.64 -0.03
CA ALA A 360 -8.20 -36.46 -1.29
C ALA A 360 -6.91 -35.65 -1.10
N VAL A 361 -6.97 -34.63 -0.25
CA VAL A 361 -5.83 -33.73 0.04
C VAL A 361 -4.78 -34.39 0.94
N SER A 362 -5.14 -35.41 1.72
CA SER A 362 -4.23 -36.05 2.67
C SER A 362 -3.03 -36.77 2.04
N ASN A 363 -3.10 -37.13 0.75
CA ASN A 363 -2.00 -37.76 0.00
C ASN A 363 -1.83 -37.09 -1.38
N PRO A 364 -1.28 -35.87 -1.45
CA PRO A 364 -1.13 -35.18 -2.72
C PRO A 364 -0.06 -35.87 -3.59
N PRO A 365 -0.28 -36.00 -4.91
CA PRO A 365 0.78 -36.43 -5.83
C PRO A 365 1.93 -35.41 -5.86
N VAL A 366 3.08 -35.80 -6.43
CA VAL A 366 4.19 -34.85 -6.66
C VAL A 366 3.70 -33.76 -7.60
N ASN A 367 3.66 -32.52 -7.11
CA ASN A 367 3.17 -31.37 -7.87
C ASN A 367 4.13 -31.05 -9.02
N SER A 368 3.62 -31.12 -10.26
CA SER A 368 4.29 -30.54 -11.44
C SER A 368 4.10 -29.02 -11.45
N GLN A 369 5.07 -28.27 -11.97
CA GLN A 369 4.95 -26.82 -12.06
C GLN A 369 3.81 -26.46 -13.03
N LEU A 370 2.95 -25.51 -12.66
CA LEU A 370 1.78 -25.13 -13.46
C LEU A 370 2.18 -24.61 -14.85
N GLU A 371 3.31 -23.92 -14.95
CA GLU A 371 3.88 -23.39 -16.20
C GLU A 371 4.26 -24.52 -17.18
N GLU A 372 4.94 -25.57 -16.71
CA GLU A 372 5.35 -26.71 -17.54
C GLU A 372 4.12 -27.39 -18.17
N VAL A 373 3.09 -27.65 -17.36
CA VAL A 373 1.84 -28.27 -17.82
C VAL A 373 1.08 -27.35 -18.79
N ALA A 374 1.10 -26.04 -18.56
CA ALA A 374 0.50 -25.09 -19.47
C ALA A 374 1.19 -25.11 -20.85
N HIS A 375 2.52 -25.10 -20.90
CA HIS A 375 3.28 -25.18 -22.14
C HIS A 375 3.03 -26.49 -22.90
N GLU A 376 2.99 -27.64 -22.19
CA GLU A 376 2.69 -28.95 -22.79
C GLU A 376 1.31 -28.98 -23.47
N LEU A 377 0.33 -28.25 -22.92
CA LEU A 377 -1.03 -28.16 -23.43
C LEU A 377 -1.26 -26.98 -24.40
N GLY A 378 -0.21 -26.21 -24.73
CA GLY A 378 -0.31 -25.05 -25.61
C GLY A 378 -1.09 -23.87 -25.01
N ILE A 379 -1.22 -23.82 -23.68
CA ILE A 379 -1.78 -22.69 -22.93
C ILE A 379 -0.70 -21.62 -22.80
N LEU A 380 -1.06 -20.37 -23.12
CA LEU A 380 -0.13 -19.23 -23.01
C LEU A 380 0.13 -18.90 -21.54
N VAL A 381 1.32 -18.44 -21.19
CA VAL A 381 1.62 -17.94 -19.83
C VAL A 381 1.87 -16.44 -19.90
N ASP A 382 1.20 -15.66 -19.05
CA ASP A 382 1.34 -14.20 -19.01
C ASP A 382 2.77 -13.72 -18.64
N GLU A 383 3.55 -14.57 -17.98
CA GLU A 383 4.97 -14.34 -17.67
C GLU A 383 5.89 -14.47 -18.89
N ASP A 384 5.51 -15.15 -19.98
CA ASP A 384 6.39 -15.44 -21.14
C ASP A 384 6.77 -14.22 -21.98
N ILE A 385 6.24 -13.05 -21.63
CA ILE A 385 6.57 -11.79 -22.29
C ILE A 385 8.09 -11.54 -22.16
N LYS A 386 8.75 -11.23 -23.27
CA LYS A 386 10.21 -11.11 -23.37
C LYS A 386 10.80 -10.14 -22.35
N GLU A 387 10.13 -9.00 -22.14
CA GLU A 387 10.51 -7.97 -21.18
C GLU A 387 10.40 -8.47 -19.74
N CYS A 388 9.39 -9.28 -19.43
CA CYS A 388 9.19 -9.88 -18.11
C CYS A 388 10.27 -10.93 -17.81
N GLN A 389 10.56 -11.82 -18.76
CA GLN A 389 11.58 -12.86 -18.61
C GLN A 389 12.99 -12.28 -18.48
N LYS A 390 13.37 -11.31 -19.31
CA LYS A 390 14.67 -10.60 -19.17
C LYS A 390 14.79 -9.87 -17.84
N ALA A 391 13.71 -9.25 -17.39
CA ALA A 391 13.66 -8.58 -16.10
C ALA A 391 13.83 -9.57 -14.93
N LYS A 392 13.19 -10.75 -15.03
CA LYS A 392 13.33 -11.86 -14.08
C LYS A 392 14.77 -12.35 -14.02
N GLU A 393 15.39 -12.64 -15.16
CA GLU A 393 16.81 -13.05 -15.25
C GLU A 393 17.75 -12.03 -14.59
N ASN A 394 17.56 -10.74 -14.87
CA ASN A 394 18.36 -9.67 -14.27
C ASN A 394 18.15 -9.56 -12.75
N ALA A 395 16.92 -9.72 -12.27
CA ALA A 395 16.63 -9.73 -10.84
C ALA A 395 17.26 -10.95 -10.15
N ASP A 396 17.10 -12.13 -10.73
CA ASP A 396 17.66 -13.39 -10.24
C ASP A 396 19.19 -13.37 -10.21
N ALA A 397 19.84 -12.75 -11.20
CA ALA A 397 21.29 -12.58 -11.22
C ALA A 397 21.83 -11.81 -9.99
N ILE A 398 21.02 -10.92 -9.41
CA ILE A 398 21.34 -10.20 -8.17
C ILE A 398 20.91 -11.04 -6.96
N THR A 399 19.66 -11.50 -6.93
CA THR A 399 19.07 -12.09 -5.72
C THR A 399 19.59 -13.49 -5.41
N SER A 400 19.99 -14.27 -6.42
CA SER A 400 20.62 -15.59 -6.22
C SER A 400 21.95 -15.53 -5.47
N LYS A 401 22.65 -14.38 -5.51
CA LYS A 401 23.92 -14.15 -4.79
C LYS A 401 23.71 -13.77 -3.32
N ILE A 402 22.46 -13.57 -2.88
CA ILE A 402 22.12 -13.16 -1.52
C ILE A 402 21.91 -14.41 -0.66
N GLN A 403 23.00 -14.92 -0.07
CA GLN A 403 22.93 -15.99 0.93
C GLN A 403 22.72 -15.45 2.35
N ASP A 404 23.42 -14.38 2.69
CA ASP A 404 23.36 -13.69 3.97
C ASP A 404 23.14 -12.20 3.69
N THR A 405 21.99 -11.68 4.10
CA THR A 405 21.59 -10.29 3.89
C THR A 405 22.57 -9.29 4.52
N LEU A 406 23.10 -9.59 5.70
CA LEU A 406 24.02 -8.71 6.42
C LEU A 406 25.37 -8.65 5.72
N LYS A 407 25.90 -9.81 5.33
CA LYS A 407 27.15 -9.89 4.58
C LYS A 407 27.00 -9.23 3.21
N PHE A 408 25.86 -9.44 2.54
CA PHE A 408 25.55 -8.83 1.26
C PHE A 408 25.53 -7.30 1.37
N LYS A 409 24.81 -6.72 2.34
CA LYS A 409 24.79 -5.26 2.57
C LYS A 409 26.20 -4.70 2.78
N LYS A 410 27.02 -5.35 3.61
CA LYS A 410 28.39 -4.88 3.90
C LYS A 410 29.33 -4.93 2.69
N THR A 411 29.12 -5.88 1.78
CA THR A 411 30.03 -6.12 0.65
C THR A 411 29.56 -5.47 -0.65
N GLN A 412 28.25 -5.51 -0.92
CA GLN A 412 27.65 -5.04 -2.17
C GLN A 412 26.99 -3.67 -2.03
N LEU A 413 26.64 -3.24 -0.81
CA LEU A 413 26.01 -1.94 -0.53
C LEU A 413 26.73 -1.17 0.61
N PRO A 414 28.06 -0.97 0.53
CA PRO A 414 28.85 -0.44 1.64
C PRO A 414 28.63 1.04 1.95
N LEU A 415 28.21 1.86 0.97
CA LEU A 415 28.23 3.33 1.10
C LEU A 415 27.13 3.85 2.01
N GLN A 416 25.96 3.20 2.02
CA GLN A 416 24.85 3.54 2.92
C GLN A 416 25.05 3.04 4.36
N GLY A 417 26.13 2.29 4.63
CA GLY A 417 26.40 1.68 5.92
C GLY A 417 26.99 2.64 6.95
N GLU A 418 28.04 2.20 7.65
CA GLU A 418 28.61 2.94 8.78
C GLU A 418 29.17 4.32 8.41
N ILE A 419 29.67 4.51 7.19
CA ILE A 419 30.20 5.81 6.78
C ILE A 419 29.07 6.85 6.70
N TRP A 420 27.94 6.49 6.10
CA TRP A 420 26.79 7.39 6.01
C TRP A 420 26.19 7.71 7.39
N LYS A 421 26.08 6.72 8.28
CA LYS A 421 25.63 6.95 9.67
C LYS A 421 26.56 7.91 10.43
N LYS A 422 27.88 7.79 10.26
CA LYS A 422 28.85 8.71 10.86
C LYS A 422 28.74 10.11 10.27
N LEU A 423 28.61 10.23 8.96
CA LEU A 423 28.38 11.52 8.29
C LEU A 423 27.13 12.22 8.81
N ALA A 424 26.01 11.49 8.94
CA ALA A 424 24.77 12.02 9.51
C ALA A 424 24.97 12.56 10.93
N LYS A 425 25.67 11.82 11.79
CA LYS A 425 26.00 12.27 13.17
C LYS A 425 26.87 13.52 13.17
N LEU A 426 27.89 13.58 12.31
CA LEU A 426 28.77 14.74 12.20
C LEU A 426 28.04 15.98 11.65
N GLU A 427 27.13 15.80 10.70
CA GLU A 427 26.30 16.90 10.19
C GLU A 427 25.41 17.51 11.27
N LYS A 428 24.82 16.68 12.14
CA LYS A 428 24.03 17.15 13.29
C LYS A 428 24.91 17.80 14.35
N GLU A 429 26.08 17.22 14.64
CA GLU A 429 27.02 17.78 15.60
C GLU A 429 27.58 19.14 15.15
N GLU A 430 27.86 19.33 13.86
CA GLU A 430 28.30 20.61 13.30
C GLU A 430 27.24 21.72 13.51
N CYS A 431 25.97 21.35 13.51
CA CYS A 431 24.85 22.24 13.78
C CYS A 431 24.64 22.51 15.29
N ARG A 432 24.71 21.46 16.12
CA ARG A 432 24.29 21.51 17.54
C ARG A 432 25.44 21.78 18.53
N LEU A 433 26.67 21.47 18.15
CA LEU A 433 27.91 21.68 18.91
C LEU A 433 27.86 21.15 20.36
N ARG A 434 27.19 20.02 20.60
CA ARG A 434 27.00 19.43 21.94
C ARG A 434 28.32 18.99 22.56
N LYS A 435 29.31 18.60 21.75
CA LYS A 435 30.58 18.01 22.18
C LYS A 435 31.77 18.97 22.11
N ALA A 436 31.52 20.25 21.82
CA ALA A 436 32.59 21.25 21.68
C ALA A 436 33.41 21.48 22.97
N GLY A 437 32.82 21.26 24.15
CA GLY A 437 33.51 21.42 25.44
C GLY A 437 34.14 22.80 25.60
N ASN A 438 35.44 22.84 25.91
CA ASN A 438 36.23 24.07 26.06
C ASN A 438 36.98 24.47 24.77
N GLN A 439 36.83 23.73 23.67
CA GLN A 439 37.52 24.06 22.42
C GLN A 439 36.93 25.32 21.78
N ASN A 440 37.76 26.04 21.01
CA ASN A 440 37.26 27.12 20.17
C ASN A 440 36.27 26.57 19.14
N ILE A 441 35.08 27.18 19.05
CA ILE A 441 33.98 26.72 18.18
C ILE A 441 34.39 26.66 16.71
N GLU A 442 35.18 27.62 16.23
CA GLU A 442 35.62 27.65 14.83
C GLU A 442 36.59 26.51 14.53
N ASN A 443 37.53 26.27 15.43
CA ASN A 443 38.46 25.15 15.32
C ASN A 443 37.72 23.82 15.36
N TYR A 444 36.78 23.66 16.29
CA TYR A 444 35.97 22.45 16.41
C TYR A 444 35.12 22.19 15.15
N LYS A 445 34.49 23.24 14.59
CA LYS A 445 33.79 23.12 13.30
C LYS A 445 34.72 22.74 12.17
N SER A 446 35.92 23.31 12.12
CA SER A 446 36.92 22.97 11.11
C SER A 446 37.34 21.50 11.21
N GLU A 447 37.57 20.98 12.42
CA GLU A 447 37.88 19.56 12.68
C GLU A 447 36.75 18.64 12.17
N LEU A 448 35.49 18.97 12.48
CA LEU A 448 34.33 18.21 11.99
C LEU A 448 34.22 18.24 10.46
N GLN A 449 34.51 19.38 9.82
CA GLN A 449 34.52 19.50 8.36
C GLN A 449 35.63 18.67 7.71
N GLU A 450 36.81 18.61 8.31
CA GLU A 450 37.90 17.75 7.86
C GLU A 450 37.55 16.27 7.98
N GLU A 451 36.94 15.86 9.10
CA GLU A 451 36.48 14.48 9.29
C GLU A 451 35.40 14.10 8.26
N LYS A 452 34.40 14.97 8.04
CA LYS A 452 33.38 14.77 6.99
C LYS A 452 34.03 14.63 5.61
N ARG A 453 35.00 15.48 5.28
CA ARG A 453 35.74 15.42 4.02
C ARG A 453 36.52 14.11 3.90
N ALA A 454 37.16 13.64 4.97
CA ALA A 454 37.87 12.36 4.99
C ALA A 454 36.92 11.17 4.78
N LEU A 455 35.75 11.17 5.43
CA LEU A 455 34.73 10.15 5.24
C LEU A 455 34.14 10.14 3.82
N ARG A 456 33.90 11.33 3.23
CA ARG A 456 33.49 11.44 1.81
C ARG A 456 34.57 10.95 0.85
N LYS A 457 35.86 11.24 1.11
CA LYS A 457 36.97 10.68 0.32
C LYS A 457 36.99 9.15 0.41
N LYS A 458 36.77 8.60 1.61
CA LYS A 458 36.66 7.16 1.83
C LYS A 458 35.46 6.55 1.10
N GLN A 459 34.30 7.21 1.09
CA GLN A 459 33.15 6.75 0.26
C GLN A 459 33.51 6.77 -1.23
N ASN A 460 34.14 7.84 -1.71
CA ASN A 460 34.51 7.97 -3.12
C ASN A 460 35.64 7.01 -3.56
N SER A 461 36.36 6.40 -2.63
CA SER A 461 37.37 5.37 -2.95
C SER A 461 36.78 3.97 -3.16
N TYR A 462 35.51 3.73 -2.81
CA TYR A 462 34.86 2.46 -3.13
C TYR A 462 34.50 2.42 -4.61
N GLU A 463 34.82 1.30 -5.25
CA GLU A 463 34.34 1.01 -6.60
C GLU A 463 32.86 0.58 -6.56
N MET A 464 32.16 0.82 -7.67
CA MET A 464 30.78 0.36 -7.83
C MET A 464 30.75 -1.17 -7.80
N SER A 465 29.95 -1.72 -6.90
CA SER A 465 29.81 -3.17 -6.75
C SER A 465 29.16 -3.81 -7.98
N GLU A 466 29.39 -5.11 -8.17
CA GLU A 466 28.77 -5.87 -9.26
C GLU A 466 27.24 -5.80 -9.17
N ALA A 467 26.68 -5.95 -7.96
CA ALA A 467 25.23 -5.85 -7.75
C ALA A 467 24.68 -4.48 -8.15
N MET A 468 25.37 -3.38 -7.79
CA MET A 468 24.94 -2.04 -8.16
C MET A 468 25.08 -1.76 -9.66
N SER A 469 26.13 -2.28 -10.28
CA SER A 469 26.31 -2.19 -11.74
C SER A 469 25.16 -2.88 -12.48
N CYS A 470 24.81 -4.11 -12.09
CA CYS A 470 23.68 -4.84 -12.65
C CYS A 470 22.36 -4.09 -12.39
N PHE A 471 22.15 -3.59 -11.17
CA PHE A 471 20.94 -2.86 -10.79
C PHE A 471 20.74 -1.58 -11.62
N ILE A 472 21.77 -0.74 -11.75
CA ILE A 472 21.71 0.50 -12.54
C ILE A 472 21.52 0.19 -14.02
N THR A 473 22.18 -0.86 -14.53
CA THR A 473 22.03 -1.31 -15.92
C THR A 473 20.59 -1.75 -16.21
N ALA A 474 19.99 -2.53 -15.31
CA ALA A 474 18.60 -2.99 -15.43
C ALA A 474 17.60 -1.82 -15.31
N LEU A 475 17.85 -0.85 -14.43
CA LEU A 475 17.03 0.36 -14.36
C LEU A 475 17.16 1.23 -15.61
N SER A 476 18.29 1.21 -16.31
CA SER A 476 18.51 2.01 -17.51
C SER A 476 17.84 1.44 -18.77
N ARG A 477 17.14 0.30 -18.66
CA ARG A 477 16.39 -0.34 -19.74
C ARG A 477 15.09 0.40 -20.08
N SER A 478 14.28 -0.21 -20.95
CA SER A 478 12.96 0.33 -21.33
C SER A 478 12.05 0.52 -20.11
N ARG A 479 11.05 1.41 -20.23
CA ARG A 479 10.08 1.67 -19.15
C ARG A 479 9.44 0.38 -18.63
N LEU A 480 9.04 -0.52 -19.55
CA LEU A 480 8.36 -1.77 -19.23
C LEU A 480 9.30 -2.78 -18.55
N GLU A 481 10.47 -3.03 -19.14
CA GLU A 481 11.48 -3.95 -18.58
C GLU A 481 11.95 -3.48 -17.19
N ARG A 482 12.14 -2.17 -17.01
CA ARG A 482 12.47 -1.58 -15.71
C ARG A 482 11.40 -1.82 -14.65
N ALA A 483 10.13 -1.65 -15.01
CA ALA A 483 9.01 -1.87 -14.09
C ALA A 483 8.92 -3.34 -13.67
N TYR A 484 9.07 -4.28 -14.62
CA TYR A 484 9.13 -5.72 -14.32
C TYR A 484 10.34 -6.04 -13.44
N PHE A 485 11.51 -5.46 -13.72
CA PHE A 485 12.73 -5.71 -12.96
C PHE A 485 12.57 -5.27 -11.51
N LEU A 486 12.06 -4.06 -11.25
CA LEU A 486 11.81 -3.58 -9.90
C LEU A 486 10.78 -4.45 -9.18
N LYS A 487 9.76 -4.92 -9.89
CA LYS A 487 8.76 -5.81 -9.31
C LYS A 487 9.32 -7.18 -8.96
N TRP A 488 10.09 -7.81 -9.85
CA TRP A 488 10.80 -9.06 -9.57
C TRP A 488 11.79 -8.91 -8.42
N MET A 489 12.58 -7.83 -8.39
CA MET A 489 13.47 -7.51 -7.27
C MET A 489 12.69 -7.44 -5.95
N ARG A 490 11.55 -6.74 -5.91
CA ARG A 490 10.69 -6.68 -4.72
C ARG A 490 10.20 -8.08 -4.34
N ILE A 491 9.69 -8.85 -5.30
CA ILE A 491 9.16 -10.20 -5.10
C ILE A 491 10.23 -11.11 -4.46
N ASN A 492 11.40 -11.19 -5.09
CA ASN A 492 12.50 -12.05 -4.69
C ASN A 492 13.07 -11.65 -3.34
N LEU A 493 13.29 -10.35 -3.12
CA LEU A 493 13.80 -9.84 -1.85
C LEU A 493 12.83 -10.09 -0.68
N ASP A 494 11.52 -9.88 -0.91
CA ASP A 494 10.48 -10.20 0.08
C ASP A 494 10.54 -11.70 0.44
N ASN A 495 10.64 -12.57 -0.56
CA ASN A 495 10.72 -14.03 -0.37
C ASN A 495 11.97 -14.44 0.43
N LEU A 496 13.13 -13.87 0.10
CA LEU A 496 14.38 -14.09 0.83
C LEU A 496 14.26 -13.65 2.29
N SER A 497 13.71 -12.45 2.55
CA SER A 497 13.54 -11.98 3.92
C SER A 497 12.55 -12.81 4.71
N ARG A 498 11.46 -13.32 4.12
CA ARG A 498 10.53 -14.21 4.84
C ARG A 498 11.23 -15.47 5.32
N LYS A 499 12.06 -16.08 4.47
CA LYS A 499 12.86 -17.27 4.81
C LYS A 499 13.91 -16.99 5.88
N SER A 500 14.59 -15.84 5.83
CA SER A 500 15.60 -15.51 6.85
C SER A 500 14.96 -15.10 8.18
N LEU A 501 13.87 -14.32 8.15
CA LEU A 501 13.20 -13.82 9.34
C LEU A 501 12.47 -14.92 10.11
N SER A 502 11.93 -15.93 9.45
CA SER A 502 11.30 -17.08 10.12
C SER A 502 12.30 -17.80 11.01
N GLY A 503 13.48 -18.14 10.49
CA GLY A 503 14.55 -18.79 11.25
C GLY A 503 15.09 -17.93 12.40
N LEU A 504 15.27 -16.62 12.18
CA LEU A 504 15.73 -15.71 13.25
C LEU A 504 14.69 -15.55 14.38
N ARG A 505 13.40 -15.50 14.03
CA ARG A 505 12.31 -15.41 15.03
C ARG A 505 12.18 -16.68 15.85
N GLU A 506 12.42 -17.85 15.26
CA GLU A 506 12.45 -19.12 15.97
C GLU A 506 13.59 -19.16 16.99
N GLN A 507 14.81 -18.79 16.57
CA GLN A 507 15.96 -18.67 17.49
C GLN A 507 15.71 -17.66 18.60
N TYR A 508 15.11 -16.51 18.28
CA TYR A 508 14.72 -15.51 19.27
C TYR A 508 13.76 -16.09 20.31
N LYS A 509 12.72 -16.82 19.86
CA LYS A 509 11.73 -17.45 20.73
C LYS A 509 12.35 -18.51 21.64
N GLU A 510 13.25 -19.35 21.12
CA GLU A 510 13.98 -20.36 21.91
C GLU A 510 14.83 -19.69 22.99
N LYS A 511 15.61 -18.66 22.63
CA LYS A 511 16.50 -17.96 23.56
C LYS A 511 15.74 -17.21 24.65
N CYS A 512 14.56 -16.66 24.35
CA CYS A 512 13.68 -16.04 25.35
C CYS A 512 13.14 -17.04 26.39
N GLN A 513 13.00 -18.33 26.06
CA GLN A 513 12.48 -19.34 26.98
C GLN A 513 13.51 -19.80 28.03
N HIS A 514 14.81 -19.60 27.78
CA HIS A 514 15.91 -20.00 28.69
C HIS A 514 16.40 -18.85 29.60
N SER A 515 15.45 -18.11 30.16
CA SER A 515 15.45 -16.66 30.45
C SER A 515 16.44 -16.03 31.45
N PHE A 516 17.48 -16.69 31.99
CA PHE A 516 18.32 -16.04 33.02
C PHE A 516 19.70 -15.51 32.55
N VAL A 517 20.20 -15.87 31.36
CA VAL A 517 21.61 -15.55 30.97
C VAL A 517 21.76 -14.75 29.66
N ASN A 518 20.76 -14.68 28.78
CA ASN A 518 21.00 -14.33 27.37
C ASN A 518 20.51 -12.94 26.91
N LYS A 519 20.42 -11.92 27.78
CA LYS A 519 20.00 -10.56 27.37
C LYS A 519 20.85 -9.98 26.22
N VAL A 520 22.15 -10.28 26.20
CA VAL A 520 23.07 -9.81 25.14
C VAL A 520 22.82 -10.54 23.82
N GLU A 521 22.58 -11.86 23.85
CA GLU A 521 22.28 -12.62 22.63
C GLU A 521 20.91 -12.24 22.05
N ILE A 522 19.91 -12.00 22.90
CA ILE A 522 18.58 -11.53 22.49
C ILE A 522 18.70 -10.17 21.78
N ALA A 523 19.44 -9.22 22.36
CA ALA A 523 19.70 -7.93 21.73
C ALA A 523 20.48 -8.06 20.40
N GLN A 524 21.41 -9.01 20.31
CA GLN A 524 22.10 -9.31 19.04
C GLN A 524 21.14 -9.89 17.99
N LEU A 525 20.22 -10.76 18.39
CA LEU A 525 19.18 -11.31 17.51
C LEU A 525 18.20 -10.23 17.06
N ASP A 526 17.82 -9.28 17.92
CA ASP A 526 16.99 -8.12 17.53
C ASP A 526 17.68 -7.25 16.48
N ILE A 527 18.99 -7.00 16.67
CA ILE A 527 19.80 -6.31 15.67
C ILE A 527 19.85 -7.13 14.37
N GLN A 528 20.00 -8.45 14.43
CA GLN A 528 20.00 -9.30 13.24
C GLN A 528 18.64 -9.31 12.54
N ILE A 529 17.53 -9.40 13.26
CA ILE A 529 16.17 -9.36 12.70
C ILE A 529 15.92 -8.04 11.98
N SER A 530 16.20 -6.91 12.65
CA SER A 530 16.04 -5.58 12.06
C SER A 530 16.94 -5.34 10.84
N SER A 531 18.16 -5.88 10.87
CA SER A 531 19.13 -5.68 9.79
C SER A 531 19.02 -6.70 8.63
N SER A 532 18.29 -7.80 8.83
CA SER A 532 18.01 -8.85 7.82
C SER A 532 16.93 -8.46 6.80
N ALA A 533 16.24 -7.35 7.00
CA ALA A 533 15.34 -6.78 6.00
C ALA A 533 16.15 -6.15 4.86
N LEU A 534 15.91 -6.58 3.62
CA LEU A 534 16.52 -5.98 2.42
C LEU A 534 15.44 -5.78 1.37
N GLY A 535 15.25 -4.53 0.93
CA GLY A 535 14.30 -4.17 -0.11
C GLY A 535 14.96 -3.29 -1.18
N THR A 536 14.18 -2.94 -2.20
CA THR A 536 14.64 -2.12 -3.33
C THR A 536 15.10 -0.72 -2.89
N GLU A 537 14.55 -0.21 -1.78
CA GLU A 537 14.95 1.05 -1.17
C GLU A 537 16.44 1.07 -0.77
N HIS A 538 17.00 -0.06 -0.36
CA HIS A 538 18.43 -0.14 -0.02
C HIS A 538 19.32 0.05 -1.26
N PHE A 539 18.92 -0.49 -2.42
CA PHE A 539 19.66 -0.30 -3.67
C PHE A 539 19.56 1.15 -4.16
N LEU A 540 18.36 1.75 -4.08
CA LEU A 540 18.16 3.16 -4.42
C LEU A 540 18.93 4.10 -3.49
N ARG A 541 19.01 3.75 -2.20
CA ARG A 541 19.80 4.49 -1.20
C ARG A 541 21.30 4.40 -1.48
N GLU A 542 21.80 3.21 -1.84
CA GLU A 542 23.20 3.04 -2.27
C GLU A 542 23.52 3.89 -3.50
N MET A 543 22.61 3.87 -4.48
CA MET A 543 22.71 4.69 -5.69
C MET A 543 22.77 6.19 -5.38
N GLY A 544 21.98 6.65 -4.41
CA GLY A 544 22.04 8.03 -3.92
C GLY A 544 23.38 8.37 -3.24
N GLN A 545 23.97 7.44 -2.49
CA GLN A 545 25.29 7.65 -1.87
C GLN A 545 26.44 7.63 -2.89
N LEU A 546 26.35 6.80 -3.94
CA LEU A 546 27.28 6.84 -5.08
C LEU A 546 27.28 8.23 -5.73
N TYR A 547 26.08 8.77 -5.98
CA TYR A 547 25.92 10.11 -6.53
C TYR A 547 26.49 11.21 -5.60
N GLU A 548 26.09 11.21 -4.32
CA GLU A 548 26.54 12.19 -3.33
C GLU A 548 28.07 12.19 -3.16
N ALA A 549 28.69 11.00 -3.15
CA ALA A 549 30.14 10.86 -3.05
C ALA A 549 30.85 11.42 -4.29
N ALA A 550 30.36 11.09 -5.49
CA ALA A 550 30.94 11.53 -6.76
C ALA A 550 30.87 13.05 -6.95
N VAL A 551 29.76 13.69 -6.54
CA VAL A 551 29.58 15.15 -6.69
C VAL A 551 30.28 15.95 -5.58
N SER A 552 30.68 15.31 -4.47
CA SER A 552 31.34 15.99 -3.34
C SER A 552 32.75 16.51 -3.61
N PHE A 553 33.44 16.00 -4.64
CA PHE A 553 34.77 16.46 -5.04
C PHE A 553 34.75 16.87 -6.51
N PRO A 554 34.61 18.17 -6.82
CA PRO A 554 34.60 18.63 -8.21
C PRO A 554 35.96 18.36 -8.87
N GLY A 555 35.96 17.42 -9.82
CA GLY A 555 37.08 17.11 -10.70
C GLY A 555 36.56 16.26 -11.87
N ASN A 556 37.10 16.44 -13.07
CA ASN A 556 36.67 15.73 -14.29
C ASN A 556 37.04 14.23 -14.26
N SER A 557 36.55 13.47 -13.29
CA SER A 557 36.70 12.02 -13.27
C SER A 557 35.62 11.37 -14.13
N HIS A 558 36.00 10.32 -14.86
CA HIS A 558 35.08 9.49 -15.62
C HIS A 558 33.93 8.93 -14.75
N SER A 559 34.23 8.64 -13.47
CA SER A 559 33.23 8.21 -12.48
C SER A 559 32.14 9.26 -12.23
N GLN A 560 32.47 10.55 -12.18
CA GLN A 560 31.48 11.61 -11.97
C GLN A 560 30.49 11.68 -13.14
N GLN A 561 30.99 11.63 -14.38
CA GLN A 561 30.15 11.64 -15.59
C GLN A 561 29.19 10.46 -15.65
N GLN A 562 29.65 9.27 -15.24
CA GLN A 562 28.80 8.09 -15.15
C GLN A 562 27.65 8.26 -14.15
N MET A 563 27.82 9.02 -13.06
CA MET A 563 26.79 9.16 -12.02
C MET A 563 25.75 10.26 -12.31
N LEU A 564 25.99 11.19 -13.23
CA LEU A 564 25.11 12.35 -13.48
C LEU A 564 23.70 11.98 -13.99
N HIS A 565 23.52 10.80 -14.59
CA HIS A 565 22.22 10.35 -15.09
C HIS A 565 21.31 9.73 -14.01
N LEU A 566 21.86 9.36 -12.84
CA LEU A 566 21.13 8.64 -11.79
C LEU A 566 19.94 9.43 -11.21
N PRO A 567 20.04 10.75 -10.91
CA PRO A 567 18.89 11.49 -10.42
C PRO A 567 17.73 11.51 -11.42
N LYS A 568 18.04 11.60 -12.73
CA LYS A 568 17.04 11.55 -13.80
C LYS A 568 16.37 10.18 -13.88
N LEU A 569 17.09 9.11 -13.54
CA LEU A 569 16.54 7.76 -13.50
C LEU A 569 15.51 7.61 -12.37
N CYS A 570 15.83 8.07 -11.17
CA CYS A 570 14.90 8.10 -10.03
C CYS A 570 13.69 9.02 -10.27
N ALA A 571 13.89 10.16 -10.93
CA ALA A 571 12.78 11.02 -11.32
C ALA A 571 11.78 10.31 -12.24
N LYS A 572 12.28 9.47 -13.17
CA LYS A 572 11.40 8.61 -14.00
C LYS A 572 10.67 7.55 -13.17
N LEU A 573 11.32 6.97 -12.15
CA LEU A 573 10.69 6.01 -11.26
C LEU A 573 9.52 6.62 -10.46
N LEU A 574 9.70 7.85 -9.95
CA LEU A 574 8.64 8.61 -9.30
C LEU A 574 7.44 8.84 -10.24
N LEU A 575 7.70 9.17 -11.50
CA LEU A 575 6.64 9.34 -12.51
C LEU A 575 5.94 8.04 -12.89
N ASP A 576 6.63 6.91 -12.77
CA ASP A 576 6.06 5.58 -12.98
C ASP A 576 5.29 5.08 -11.75
N GLY A 577 5.21 5.87 -10.67
CA GLY A 577 4.47 5.53 -9.45
C GLY A 577 5.25 4.70 -8.44
N PHE A 578 6.58 4.59 -8.58
CA PHE A 578 7.41 3.94 -7.58
C PHE A 578 7.75 4.90 -6.42
N PRO A 579 7.59 4.47 -5.16
CA PRO A 579 7.93 5.31 -4.01
C PRO A 579 9.45 5.52 -3.90
N LEU A 580 9.87 6.72 -3.52
CA LEU A 580 11.27 7.07 -3.27
C LEU A 580 11.47 7.55 -1.83
N GLU A 581 12.54 7.08 -1.19
CA GLU A 581 12.93 7.50 0.16
C GLU A 581 13.44 8.96 0.16
N ILE A 582 12.82 9.81 0.99
CA ILE A 582 13.29 11.17 1.30
C ILE A 582 14.20 11.13 2.54
N VAL A 583 13.68 10.57 3.63
CA VAL A 583 14.37 10.51 4.91
C VAL A 583 14.88 9.09 5.08
N ASN A 584 16.18 8.92 5.24
CA ASN A 584 16.75 7.62 5.54
C ASN A 584 16.54 7.29 7.03
N GLY A 585 15.67 6.32 7.33
CA GLY A 585 15.38 5.90 8.70
C GLY A 585 16.52 5.18 9.43
N ASP A 586 17.50 4.62 8.71
CA ASP A 586 18.65 3.94 9.32
C ASP A 586 19.73 4.91 9.80
N ALA A 587 19.83 6.07 9.16
CA ALA A 587 20.81 7.11 9.47
C ALA A 587 20.19 8.37 10.09
N SER A 588 18.85 8.43 10.15
CA SER A 588 18.10 9.60 10.62
C SER A 588 18.53 10.88 9.91
N ASN A 589 18.70 10.84 8.59
CA ASN A 589 19.20 11.97 7.79
C ASN A 589 18.66 11.97 6.36
N ILE A 590 18.66 13.14 5.72
CA ILE A 590 18.30 13.32 4.30
C ILE A 590 19.57 13.51 3.47
N PRO A 591 19.81 12.71 2.42
CA PRO A 591 20.84 13.00 1.43
C PRO A 591 20.36 14.19 0.57
N LEU A 592 20.58 15.40 1.08
CA LEU A 592 19.98 16.62 0.57
C LEU A 592 20.27 16.86 -0.91
N ARG A 593 21.51 16.63 -1.39
CA ARG A 593 21.83 16.89 -2.81
C ARG A 593 21.13 15.87 -3.69
N TRP A 594 21.18 14.60 -3.32
CA TRP A 594 20.49 13.52 -4.01
C TRP A 594 18.99 13.79 -4.18
N VAL A 595 18.27 14.02 -3.08
CA VAL A 595 16.81 14.27 -3.12
C VAL A 595 16.49 15.52 -3.93
N SER A 596 17.29 16.58 -3.77
CA SER A 596 17.09 17.83 -4.49
C SER A 596 17.30 17.70 -5.99
N ASP A 597 18.34 16.98 -6.41
CA ASP A 597 18.67 16.80 -7.82
C ASP A 597 17.67 15.85 -8.49
N VAL A 598 17.16 14.84 -7.76
CA VAL A 598 16.05 14.00 -8.26
C VAL A 598 14.80 14.85 -8.50
N LEU A 599 14.40 15.68 -7.53
CA LEU A 599 13.23 16.54 -7.66
C LEU A 599 13.43 17.64 -8.72
N PHE A 600 14.65 18.13 -8.91
CA PHE A 600 14.98 19.05 -9.99
C PHE A 600 14.86 18.38 -11.38
N GLN A 601 15.36 17.14 -11.52
CA GLN A 601 15.17 16.36 -12.74
C GLN A 601 13.68 16.04 -12.97
N LEU A 602 12.93 15.75 -11.92
CA LEU A 602 11.48 15.57 -12.00
C LEU A 602 10.79 16.83 -12.56
N ASN A 603 11.13 18.01 -12.05
CA ASN A 603 10.62 19.30 -12.55
C ASN A 603 10.93 19.50 -14.05
N THR A 604 12.12 19.06 -14.48
CA THR A 604 12.52 19.11 -15.89
C THR A 604 11.69 18.16 -16.75
N LEU A 605 11.31 16.98 -16.23
CA LEU A 605 10.51 15.98 -16.96
C LEU A 605 9.02 16.34 -17.06
N VAL A 606 8.44 16.99 -16.05
CA VAL A 606 6.99 17.33 -16.02
C VAL A 606 6.64 18.72 -16.58
N GLN A 607 7.62 19.38 -17.20
CA GLN A 607 7.64 20.82 -17.53
C GLN A 607 7.71 21.72 -16.28
N PRO A 608 8.40 22.88 -16.34
CA PRO A 608 8.55 23.76 -15.19
C PRO A 608 7.22 24.31 -14.65
N ASN A 609 7.19 24.64 -13.36
CA ASN A 609 6.09 25.34 -12.67
C ASN A 609 4.79 24.52 -12.48
N ARG A 610 4.88 23.19 -12.52
CA ARG A 610 3.77 22.32 -12.11
C ARG A 610 3.51 22.49 -10.62
N LYS A 611 2.24 22.68 -10.26
CA LYS A 611 1.79 22.86 -8.89
C LYS A 611 1.64 21.50 -8.22
N ILE A 612 2.10 21.39 -6.99
CA ILE A 612 1.98 20.17 -6.21
C ILE A 612 1.17 20.40 -4.93
N LEU A 613 0.53 19.32 -4.48
CA LEU A 613 -0.09 19.21 -3.16
C LEU A 613 0.57 18.09 -2.37
N VAL A 614 0.90 18.33 -1.12
CA VAL A 614 1.58 17.34 -0.28
C VAL A 614 0.64 16.85 0.81
N ILE A 615 0.42 15.54 0.85
CA ILE A 615 -0.29 14.85 1.91
C ILE A 615 0.64 13.87 2.61
N THR A 616 0.68 13.91 3.94
CA THR A 616 1.48 12.98 4.74
C THR A 616 0.62 12.28 5.77
N VAL A 617 0.92 11.01 6.06
CA VAL A 617 0.36 10.29 7.20
C VAL A 617 1.41 10.18 8.31
N LEU A 618 1.03 10.50 9.55
CA LEU A 618 1.88 10.41 10.74
C LEU A 618 1.13 9.60 11.82
N GLY A 619 1.85 8.78 12.58
CA GLY A 619 1.25 8.00 13.64
C GLY A 619 2.17 6.92 14.17
N VAL A 620 1.79 6.38 15.34
CA VAL A 620 2.52 5.31 16.04
C VAL A 620 2.70 4.10 15.12
N GLN A 621 3.75 3.30 15.37
CA GLN A 621 3.99 2.06 14.64
C GLN A 621 2.78 1.11 14.67
N SER A 622 2.58 0.37 13.57
CA SER A 622 1.53 -0.64 13.45
C SER A 622 0.08 -0.16 13.59
N THR A 623 -0.18 1.14 13.42
CA THR A 623 -1.53 1.73 13.45
C THR A 623 -2.28 1.68 12.11
N GLY A 624 -1.71 1.11 11.05
CA GLY A 624 -2.36 0.97 9.74
C GLY A 624 -2.20 2.16 8.78
N LYS A 625 -1.17 3.00 8.96
CA LYS A 625 -0.87 4.18 8.11
C LYS A 625 -0.80 3.86 6.60
N SER A 626 0.13 2.99 6.21
CA SER A 626 0.32 2.61 4.81
C SER A 626 -0.91 1.86 4.27
N THR A 627 -1.62 1.10 5.11
CA THR A 627 -2.89 0.45 4.75
C THR A 627 -3.98 1.47 4.42
N LEU A 628 -4.10 2.54 5.21
CA LEU A 628 -5.03 3.64 4.96
C LEU A 628 -4.72 4.32 3.62
N LEU A 629 -3.46 4.66 3.36
CA LEU A 629 -3.04 5.27 2.09
C LEU A 629 -3.28 4.35 0.88
N ASN A 630 -2.92 3.07 0.99
CA ASN A 630 -3.12 2.08 -0.07
C ASN A 630 -4.61 1.84 -0.38
N THR A 631 -5.50 1.98 0.61
CA THR A 631 -6.96 1.88 0.41
C THR A 631 -7.53 3.16 -0.19
N MET A 632 -7.08 4.32 0.28
CA MET A 632 -7.59 5.64 -0.12
C MET A 632 -7.19 6.01 -1.55
N PHE A 633 -5.93 5.78 -1.91
CA PHE A 633 -5.36 6.20 -3.20
C PHE A 633 -5.01 5.04 -4.13
N GLY A 634 -5.18 3.78 -3.72
CA GLY A 634 -4.80 2.61 -4.52
C GLY A 634 -3.29 2.41 -4.66
N VAL A 635 -2.47 3.17 -3.93
CA VAL A 635 -1.01 3.10 -3.97
C VAL A 635 -0.46 1.82 -3.34
N GLN A 636 0.83 1.53 -3.57
CA GLN A 636 1.49 0.26 -3.21
C GLN A 636 2.62 0.42 -2.19
N PHE A 637 2.42 1.21 -1.12
CA PHE A 637 3.37 1.29 0.00
C PHE A 637 3.50 -0.07 0.70
N ALA A 638 4.66 -0.35 1.28
CA ALA A 638 4.93 -1.63 1.95
C ALA A 638 4.16 -1.75 3.28
N VAL A 639 3.50 -2.90 3.52
CA VAL A 639 2.61 -3.14 4.69
C VAL A 639 2.98 -4.38 5.52
N SER A 640 4.19 -4.93 5.36
CA SER A 640 4.54 -6.24 5.95
C SER A 640 4.90 -6.16 7.45
N SER A 641 4.44 -7.12 8.25
CA SER A 641 4.68 -7.21 9.71
C SER A 641 6.12 -7.62 10.11
N GLY A 642 7.06 -7.56 9.18
CA GLY A 642 8.50 -7.79 9.42
C GLY A 642 9.40 -6.72 8.82
N ARG A 643 8.82 -5.77 8.08
CA ARG A 643 9.51 -4.61 7.52
C ARG A 643 8.63 -3.41 7.81
N CYS A 644 8.76 -2.85 9.01
CA CYS A 644 8.14 -1.55 9.26
C CYS A 644 8.82 -0.53 8.34
N THR A 645 8.03 0.36 7.72
CA THR A 645 8.56 1.51 6.97
C THR A 645 9.57 2.23 7.86
N ARG A 646 10.81 2.40 7.38
CA ARG A 646 11.86 3.16 8.08
C ARG A 646 12.17 4.42 7.30
N GLY A 647 12.09 5.59 7.94
CA GLY A 647 12.20 6.87 7.27
C GLY A 647 10.90 7.40 6.67
N ALA A 648 10.99 8.14 5.57
CA ALA A 648 9.81 8.71 4.88
C ALA A 648 9.92 8.51 3.37
N PHE A 649 8.84 8.07 2.73
CA PHE A 649 8.79 7.74 1.31
C PHE A 649 7.75 8.60 0.61
N MET A 650 8.15 9.27 -0.47
CA MET A 650 7.23 10.00 -1.34
C MET A 650 6.82 9.20 -2.57
N LEU A 651 5.59 9.39 -2.99
CA LEU A 651 5.02 8.89 -4.24
C LEU A 651 4.25 10.03 -4.91
N LEU A 652 4.34 10.11 -6.25
CA LEU A 652 3.66 11.15 -7.03
C LEU A 652 2.46 10.57 -7.77
N ILE A 653 1.29 11.16 -7.58
CA ILE A 653 0.06 10.86 -8.32
C ILE A 653 -0.29 12.05 -9.21
N LYS A 654 -0.67 11.77 -10.45
CA LYS A 654 -1.09 12.81 -11.40
C LYS A 654 -2.58 13.14 -11.23
N ILE A 655 -2.92 14.42 -11.39
CA ILE A 655 -4.29 14.90 -11.45
C ILE A 655 -4.71 15.03 -12.92
N THR A 656 -5.87 14.48 -13.28
CA THR A 656 -6.42 14.56 -14.64
C THR A 656 -6.70 16.01 -15.05
N GLU A 657 -6.48 16.36 -16.32
CA GLU A 657 -6.61 17.75 -16.82
C GLU A 657 -7.96 18.40 -16.47
N ASN A 658 -9.05 17.61 -16.53
CA ASN A 658 -10.40 18.07 -16.21
C ASN A 658 -10.56 18.47 -14.74
N PHE A 659 -9.79 17.86 -13.83
CA PHE A 659 -9.89 18.09 -12.39
C PHE A 659 -8.82 19.04 -11.86
N LYS A 660 -7.78 19.34 -12.65
CA LYS A 660 -6.73 20.31 -12.29
C LYS A 660 -7.29 21.69 -11.97
N GLN A 661 -8.30 22.14 -12.71
CA GLN A 661 -8.93 23.44 -12.48
C GLN A 661 -9.66 23.49 -11.13
N GLU A 662 -10.27 22.38 -10.71
CA GLU A 662 -10.97 22.31 -9.43
C GLU A 662 -10.00 22.33 -8.23
N LEU A 663 -8.86 21.66 -8.34
CA LEU A 663 -7.85 21.55 -7.28
C LEU A 663 -6.75 22.63 -7.31
N ASN A 664 -6.62 23.35 -8.44
CA ASN A 664 -5.52 24.27 -8.73
C ASN A 664 -4.13 23.59 -8.56
N CYS A 665 -4.03 22.34 -9.01
CA CYS A 665 -2.86 21.48 -8.79
C CYS A 665 -2.68 20.48 -9.95
N ASP A 666 -1.43 20.13 -10.28
CA ASP A 666 -1.09 19.15 -11.31
C ASP A 666 -0.79 17.76 -10.73
N TYR A 667 -0.20 17.70 -9.53
CA TYR A 667 0.23 16.45 -8.90
C TYR A 667 -0.05 16.43 -7.39
N LEU A 668 -0.48 15.27 -6.90
CA LEU A 668 -0.55 14.98 -5.47
C LEU A 668 0.68 14.16 -5.06
N MET A 669 1.50 14.70 -4.18
CA MET A 669 2.61 13.99 -3.53
C MET A 669 2.12 13.39 -2.22
N ILE A 670 2.21 12.07 -2.10
CA ILE A 670 1.86 11.32 -0.90
C ILE A 670 3.14 10.92 -0.19
N ILE A 671 3.25 11.22 1.10
CA ILE A 671 4.37 10.83 1.94
C ILE A 671 3.89 9.82 2.99
N ASP A 672 4.42 8.59 2.91
CA ASP A 672 4.27 7.57 3.95
C ASP A 672 5.47 7.63 4.91
N THR A 673 5.22 7.56 6.21
CA THR A 673 6.26 7.71 7.23
C THR A 673 6.43 6.46 8.07
N GLU A 674 7.62 6.34 8.65
CA GLU A 674 7.92 5.41 9.73
C GLU A 674 6.93 5.55 10.90
N GLY A 675 6.73 4.44 11.59
CA GLY A 675 6.00 4.41 12.83
C GLY A 675 6.80 5.01 13.97
N LEU A 676 6.23 6.03 14.61
CA LEU A 676 6.83 6.65 15.79
C LEU A 676 6.77 5.69 16.99
N LYS A 677 7.65 5.92 17.97
CA LYS A 677 7.78 5.19 19.24
C LYS A 677 7.97 3.69 19.07
N SER A 678 8.84 3.30 18.14
CA SER A 678 9.09 1.88 17.90
C SER A 678 9.76 1.21 19.10
N PRO A 679 9.24 0.07 19.61
CA PRO A 679 9.82 -0.63 20.76
C PRO A 679 11.29 -1.02 20.56
N GLU A 680 11.67 -1.27 19.30
CA GLU A 680 13.04 -1.64 18.93
C GLU A 680 14.02 -0.46 19.06
N LEU A 681 13.56 0.78 18.81
CA LEU A 681 14.38 1.97 18.98
C LEU A 681 14.32 2.53 20.41
N ALA A 682 13.25 2.25 21.18
CA ALA A 682 13.06 2.77 22.53
C ALA A 682 14.18 2.42 23.53
N GLN A 683 15.02 1.41 23.24
CA GLN A 683 16.19 1.04 24.05
C GLN A 683 17.44 1.89 23.77
N LEU A 684 17.43 2.72 22.72
CA LEU A 684 18.52 3.64 22.37
C LEU A 684 18.26 5.02 22.98
N ASP A 685 19.28 5.58 23.63
CA ASP A 685 19.20 6.86 24.37
C ASP A 685 18.77 8.08 23.52
N ASP A 686 18.83 8.00 22.18
CA ASP A 686 18.51 9.09 21.24
C ASP A 686 17.22 8.86 20.41
N SER A 687 16.44 7.81 20.68
CA SER A 687 15.32 7.39 19.82
C SER A 687 14.19 8.40 19.68
N TYR A 688 13.88 9.13 20.76
CA TYR A 688 12.85 10.18 20.74
C TYR A 688 13.25 11.35 19.83
N GLU A 689 14.55 11.62 19.67
CA GLU A 689 15.03 12.72 18.82
C GLU A 689 14.75 12.44 17.34
N HIS A 690 14.94 11.19 16.90
CA HIS A 690 14.59 10.76 15.54
C HIS A 690 13.09 10.92 15.23
N ASP A 691 12.23 10.47 16.14
CA ASP A 691 10.77 10.58 15.97
C ASP A 691 10.32 12.04 15.88
N ASN A 692 10.90 12.91 16.71
CA ASN A 692 10.59 14.33 16.74
C ASN A 692 11.10 15.05 15.48
N GLU A 693 12.31 14.73 15.02
CA GLU A 693 12.87 15.24 13.76
C GLU A 693 11.99 14.85 12.58
N LEU A 694 11.62 13.57 12.49
CA LEU A 694 10.76 13.04 11.43
C LEU A 694 9.40 13.72 11.44
N ALA A 695 8.72 13.76 12.60
CA ALA A 695 7.41 14.38 12.74
C ALA A 695 7.43 15.87 12.37
N THR A 696 8.43 16.62 12.85
CA THR A 696 8.56 18.06 12.59
C THR A 696 8.79 18.32 11.10
N LEU A 697 9.66 17.54 10.46
CA LEU A 697 9.94 17.66 9.04
C LEU A 697 8.69 17.35 8.21
N VAL A 698 8.06 16.19 8.40
CA VAL A 698 6.96 15.76 7.53
C VAL A 698 5.70 16.60 7.71
N VAL A 699 5.40 17.05 8.93
CA VAL A 699 4.32 18.02 9.16
C VAL A 699 4.62 19.33 8.43
N GLY A 700 5.86 19.82 8.49
CA GLY A 700 6.23 21.09 7.86
C GLY A 700 6.31 21.04 6.33
N LEU A 701 6.59 19.87 5.75
CA LEU A 701 6.56 19.67 4.29
C LEU A 701 5.13 19.61 3.73
N SER A 702 4.14 19.29 4.57
CA SER A 702 2.79 18.94 4.15
C SER A 702 1.88 20.15 3.97
N ASP A 703 0.91 20.03 3.06
CA ASP A 703 -0.25 20.92 3.06
C ASP A 703 -1.37 20.33 3.95
N VAL A 704 -1.54 19.01 3.93
CA VAL A 704 -2.41 18.26 4.86
C VAL A 704 -1.63 17.13 5.52
N THR A 705 -1.71 17.04 6.85
CA THR A 705 -1.16 15.94 7.64
C THR A 705 -2.28 15.12 8.26
N ILE A 706 -2.32 13.83 7.95
CA ILE A 706 -3.21 12.84 8.57
C ILE A 706 -2.54 12.31 9.83
N ILE A 707 -3.11 12.59 10.99
CA ILE A 707 -2.68 12.07 12.29
C ILE A 707 -3.46 10.78 12.58
N ASN A 708 -2.81 9.64 12.33
CA ASN A 708 -3.39 8.31 12.48
C ASN A 708 -3.22 7.80 13.93
N ILE A 709 -4.35 7.66 14.63
CA ILE A 709 -4.45 7.24 16.02
C ILE A 709 -5.07 5.83 16.07
N ALA A 710 -4.49 4.94 16.87
CA ALA A 710 -5.11 3.65 17.15
C ALA A 710 -6.20 3.81 18.22
N MET A 711 -7.40 3.32 17.91
CA MET A 711 -8.57 3.40 18.78
C MET A 711 -8.82 4.86 19.19
N GLU A 712 -8.97 5.12 20.49
CA GLU A 712 -9.24 6.45 21.06
C GLU A 712 -8.04 6.98 21.87
N ASN A 713 -6.85 6.38 21.72
CA ASN A 713 -5.68 6.77 22.51
C ASN A 713 -4.89 7.92 21.89
N SER A 714 -5.26 9.15 22.23
CA SER A 714 -4.60 10.37 21.73
C SER A 714 -3.34 10.78 22.49
N THR A 715 -3.00 10.11 23.61
CA THR A 715 -1.91 10.53 24.51
C THR A 715 -0.56 10.58 23.81
N GLU A 716 -0.24 9.58 23.00
CA GLU A 716 1.06 9.51 22.35
C GLU A 716 1.25 10.57 21.28
N MET A 717 0.21 10.83 20.48
CA MET A 717 0.25 11.84 19.43
C MET A 717 0.22 13.27 20.00
N LYS A 718 -0.39 13.47 21.17
CA LYS A 718 -0.34 14.75 21.89
C LYS A 718 1.10 15.20 22.15
N ASP A 719 1.92 14.31 22.71
CA ASP A 719 3.33 14.62 23.04
C ASP A 719 4.12 15.02 21.79
N ILE A 720 3.93 14.29 20.69
CA ILE A 720 4.62 14.54 19.42
C ILE A 720 4.18 15.88 18.82
N LEU A 721 2.87 16.14 18.76
CA LEU A 721 2.33 17.40 18.21
C LEU A 721 2.77 18.63 19.01
N GLN A 722 2.87 18.50 20.33
CA GLN A 722 3.41 19.54 21.19
C GLN A 722 4.86 19.89 20.80
N ILE A 723 5.69 18.87 20.54
CA ILE A 723 7.08 19.07 20.13
C ILE A 723 7.17 19.73 18.76
N VAL A 724 6.32 19.31 17.81
CA VAL A 724 6.24 19.92 16.48
C VAL A 724 5.86 21.41 16.57
N VAL A 725 4.85 21.74 17.38
CA VAL A 725 4.42 23.14 17.58
C VAL A 725 5.52 23.97 18.21
N HIS A 726 6.20 23.45 19.23
CA HIS A 726 7.31 24.16 19.86
C HIS A 726 8.45 24.40 18.88
N ALA A 727 8.82 23.39 18.09
CA ALA A 727 9.82 23.51 17.03
C ALA A 727 9.42 24.59 16.01
N PHE A 728 8.16 24.62 15.56
CA PHE A 728 7.67 25.64 14.63
C PHE A 728 7.68 27.05 15.22
N LEU A 729 7.36 27.20 16.51
CA LEU A 729 7.46 28.48 17.19
C LEU A 729 8.91 28.95 17.34
N ARG A 730 9.89 28.05 17.40
CA ARG A 730 11.31 28.43 17.43
C ARG A 730 11.86 28.75 16.03
N MET A 731 11.46 27.97 15.04
CA MET A 731 11.92 28.11 13.67
C MET A 731 11.49 29.45 13.07
N LYS A 732 12.41 30.09 12.35
CA LYS A 732 12.13 31.34 11.60
C LYS A 732 11.37 31.08 10.30
N GLU A 733 11.47 29.86 9.78
CA GLU A 733 11.14 29.57 8.38
C GLU A 733 9.75 28.95 8.17
N VAL A 734 8.91 28.73 9.19
CA VAL A 734 7.74 27.81 9.06
C VAL A 734 6.82 28.07 7.87
N GLY A 735 6.60 29.33 7.47
CA GLY A 735 6.08 29.79 6.15
C GLY A 735 4.69 29.30 5.70
N LYS A 736 4.23 28.17 6.23
CA LYS A 736 3.01 27.43 5.93
C LYS A 736 2.34 27.04 7.23
N LYS A 737 1.03 26.89 7.16
CA LYS A 737 0.20 26.43 8.26
C LYS A 737 -0.44 25.10 7.86
N PRO A 738 0.23 23.96 8.07
CA PRO A 738 -0.28 22.67 7.63
C PRO A 738 -1.60 22.35 8.33
N LYS A 739 -2.54 21.75 7.58
CA LYS A 739 -3.82 21.32 8.12
C LYS A 739 -3.76 19.90 8.66
N CYS A 740 -4.19 19.70 9.89
CA CYS A 740 -4.21 18.40 10.57
C CYS A 740 -5.61 17.77 10.50
N LEU A 741 -5.65 16.49 10.13
CA LEU A 741 -6.85 15.64 10.17
C LEU A 741 -6.56 14.43 11.05
N PHE A 742 -7.37 14.21 12.07
CA PHE A 742 -7.23 13.10 13.02
C PHE A 742 -8.08 11.91 12.58
N VAL A 743 -7.44 10.75 12.46
CA VAL A 743 -8.09 9.50 12.04
C VAL A 743 -7.93 8.46 13.14
N HIS A 744 -9.05 8.05 13.71
CA HIS A 744 -9.14 7.05 14.76
C HIS A 744 -9.46 5.68 14.14
N GLN A 745 -8.49 4.77 14.16
CA GLN A 745 -8.58 3.44 13.55
C GLN A 745 -9.23 2.44 14.51
N ASN A 746 -9.96 1.46 13.97
CA ASN A 746 -10.66 0.41 14.72
C ASN A 746 -11.76 0.95 15.65
N VAL A 747 -12.42 2.04 15.27
CA VAL A 747 -13.56 2.60 15.99
C VAL A 747 -14.81 2.44 15.13
N ALA A 748 -15.69 1.53 15.53
CA ALA A 748 -16.89 1.16 14.75
C ALA A 748 -18.21 1.65 15.36
N ASP A 749 -18.20 2.16 16.60
CA ASP A 749 -19.41 2.67 17.25
C ASP A 749 -19.85 3.96 16.54
N VAL A 750 -21.08 3.97 16.00
CA VAL A 750 -21.68 5.14 15.35
C VAL A 750 -21.76 6.37 16.27
N SER A 751 -21.80 6.14 17.59
CA SER A 751 -21.83 7.21 18.59
C SER A 751 -20.44 7.72 18.98
N ALA A 752 -19.36 7.16 18.42
CA ALA A 752 -17.99 7.57 18.76
C ALA A 752 -17.76 9.06 18.50
N HIS A 753 -18.32 9.61 17.42
CA HIS A 753 -18.20 11.03 17.14
C HIS A 753 -18.75 11.90 18.29
N ASP A 754 -19.96 11.62 18.75
CA ASP A 754 -20.62 12.41 19.80
C ASP A 754 -20.02 12.15 21.18
N LYS A 755 -19.76 10.88 21.52
CA LYS A 755 -19.21 10.49 22.83
C LYS A 755 -17.81 11.07 23.05
N ASN A 756 -16.98 11.11 22.02
CA ASN A 756 -15.61 11.61 22.09
C ASN A 756 -15.52 13.13 21.94
N MET A 757 -16.63 13.87 21.84
CA MET A 757 -16.61 15.34 21.81
C MET A 757 -15.88 15.94 23.02
N LYS A 758 -16.10 15.36 24.21
CA LYS A 758 -15.42 15.81 25.44
C LYS A 758 -13.91 15.60 25.37
N ASP A 759 -13.47 14.43 24.90
CA ASP A 759 -12.04 14.10 24.80
C ASP A 759 -11.35 14.90 23.69
N ARG A 760 -12.03 15.17 22.57
CA ARG A 760 -11.57 16.09 21.52
C ARG A 760 -11.35 17.50 22.05
N LYS A 761 -12.31 18.01 22.83
CA LYS A 761 -12.22 19.33 23.45
C LYS A 761 -11.08 19.39 24.46
N LEU A 762 -10.96 18.37 25.31
CA LEU A 762 -9.88 18.25 26.28
C LEU A 762 -8.50 18.19 25.60
N LEU A 763 -8.36 17.41 24.53
CA LEU A 763 -7.12 17.33 23.76
C LEU A 763 -6.74 18.71 23.18
N LEU A 764 -7.70 19.43 22.60
CA LEU A 764 -7.46 20.75 22.04
C LEU A 764 -7.12 21.78 23.12
N GLU A 765 -7.81 21.76 24.26
CA GLU A 765 -7.49 22.62 25.42
C GLU A 765 -6.06 22.37 25.90
N GLN A 766 -5.67 21.11 26.06
CA GLN A 766 -4.31 20.73 26.43
C GLN A 766 -3.29 21.20 25.38
N LEU A 767 -3.55 21.01 24.08
CA LEU A 767 -2.66 21.49 23.03
C LEU A 767 -2.55 23.02 23.03
N ASN A 768 -3.64 23.75 23.32
CA ASN A 768 -3.61 25.21 23.45
C ASN A 768 -2.76 25.68 24.64
N GLU A 769 -2.94 25.09 25.82
CA GLU A 769 -2.13 25.39 27.01
C GLU A 769 -0.63 25.21 26.73
N MET A 770 -0.29 24.09 26.09
CA MET A 770 1.09 23.78 25.74
C MET A 770 1.65 24.71 24.66
N THR A 771 0.82 25.11 23.69
CA THR A 771 1.20 26.08 22.65
C THR A 771 1.46 27.45 23.26
N GLU A 772 0.62 27.91 24.19
CA GLU A 772 0.82 29.19 24.88
C GLU A 772 2.11 29.16 25.72
N ALA A 773 2.37 28.06 26.43
CA ALA A 773 3.60 27.89 27.19
C ALA A 773 4.85 27.95 26.28
N ALA A 774 4.85 27.19 25.17
CA ALA A 774 5.93 27.21 24.19
C ALA A 774 6.12 28.62 23.57
N ALA A 775 5.04 29.30 23.24
CA ALA A 775 5.08 30.65 22.67
C ALA A 775 5.67 31.69 23.64
N LYS A 776 5.34 31.60 24.94
CA LYS A 776 5.93 32.43 26.00
C LYS A 776 7.44 32.21 26.12
N MET A 777 7.90 30.96 26.01
CA MET A 777 9.32 30.62 26.08
C MET A 777 10.13 31.24 24.94
N GLU A 778 9.56 31.26 23.73
CA GLU A 778 10.21 31.80 22.54
C GLU A 778 9.94 33.32 22.36
N ASN A 779 9.36 33.99 23.36
CA ASN A 779 8.95 35.42 23.33
C ASN A 779 7.99 35.78 22.18
N LYS A 780 7.17 34.82 21.72
CA LYS A 780 6.18 35.00 20.65
C LYS A 780 4.75 35.07 21.20
N TYR A 781 4.46 36.08 22.01
CA TYR A 781 3.15 36.25 22.70
C TYR A 781 1.91 36.36 21.80
N ALA A 782 2.09 36.50 20.49
CA ALA A 782 1.00 36.51 19.50
C ALA A 782 0.30 35.14 19.37
N TYR A 783 1.01 34.04 19.67
CA TYR A 783 0.47 32.68 19.56
C TYR A 783 -0.07 32.22 20.90
N LYS A 784 -1.34 31.80 20.95
CA LYS A 784 -2.02 31.33 22.18
C LYS A 784 -2.73 30.00 21.99
N LYS A 785 -3.07 29.65 20.76
CA LYS A 785 -3.81 28.44 20.44
C LYS A 785 -2.97 27.56 19.53
N PHE A 786 -3.17 26.25 19.65
CA PHE A 786 -2.66 25.26 18.70
C PHE A 786 -3.02 25.64 17.26
N THR A 787 -4.25 26.13 17.08
CA THR A 787 -4.76 26.58 15.81
C THR A 787 -4.11 27.85 15.27
N ASP A 788 -3.23 28.52 16.02
CA ASP A 788 -2.44 29.66 15.51
C ASP A 788 -1.22 29.16 14.72
N VAL A 789 -0.73 27.94 15.01
CA VAL A 789 0.47 27.35 14.41
C VAL A 789 0.13 26.28 13.36
N LEU A 790 -0.91 25.48 13.60
CA LEU A 790 -1.40 24.42 12.71
C LEU A 790 -2.88 24.64 12.41
N GLU A 791 -3.36 24.32 11.21
CA GLU A 791 -4.81 24.40 10.95
C GLU A 791 -5.50 23.15 11.46
N TYR A 792 -6.54 23.30 12.29
CA TYR A 792 -7.32 22.18 12.79
C TYR A 792 -8.74 22.65 13.13
N ASP A 793 -9.71 21.80 12.80
CA ASP A 793 -11.12 21.97 13.11
C ASP A 793 -11.58 20.77 13.94
N SER A 794 -12.07 21.02 15.16
CA SER A 794 -12.52 19.95 16.06
C SER A 794 -13.77 19.22 15.57
N GLU A 795 -14.62 19.89 14.78
CA GLU A 795 -15.87 19.32 14.27
C GLU A 795 -15.61 18.50 13.02
N THR A 796 -14.94 19.10 12.01
CA THR A 796 -14.75 18.45 10.70
C THR A 796 -13.44 17.68 10.56
N GLY A 797 -12.50 17.86 11.49
CA GLY A 797 -11.15 17.30 11.43
C GLY A 797 -10.96 15.95 12.10
N ASN A 798 -12.01 15.29 12.60
CA ASN A 798 -11.92 13.99 13.28
C ASN A 798 -12.74 12.91 12.57
N TRP A 799 -12.09 11.80 12.23
CA TRP A 799 -12.68 10.69 11.50
C TRP A 799 -12.52 9.39 12.27
N TYR A 800 -13.58 8.59 12.33
CA TYR A 800 -13.61 7.30 13.03
C TYR A 800 -13.80 6.20 11.99
N ILE A 801 -12.78 5.36 11.83
CA ILE A 801 -12.75 4.33 10.81
C ILE A 801 -12.86 2.97 11.49
N PRO A 802 -13.79 2.09 11.06
CA PRO A 802 -13.98 0.78 11.68
C PRO A 802 -12.79 -0.16 11.42
N GLY A 803 -12.85 -1.39 11.95
CA GLY A 803 -11.79 -2.38 11.71
C GLY A 803 -11.72 -2.83 10.25
N LEU A 804 -10.49 -3.09 9.76
CA LEU A 804 -10.21 -3.49 8.38
C LEU A 804 -10.92 -4.78 7.95
N TRP A 805 -10.96 -5.80 8.83
CA TRP A 805 -11.48 -7.13 8.50
C TRP A 805 -12.91 -7.32 9.00
N HIS A 806 -13.75 -7.96 8.19
CA HIS A 806 -15.08 -8.41 8.60
C HIS A 806 -15.03 -9.87 9.06
N GLY A 807 -14.66 -10.07 10.33
CA GLY A 807 -14.45 -11.39 10.93
C GLY A 807 -12.98 -11.67 11.25
N ASN A 808 -12.64 -12.95 11.38
CA ASN A 808 -11.30 -13.38 11.80
C ASN A 808 -10.45 -13.76 10.57
N PRO A 809 -9.30 -13.09 10.33
CA PRO A 809 -8.33 -13.56 9.35
C PRO A 809 -7.89 -15.01 9.62
N PRO A 810 -7.48 -15.78 8.59
CA PRO A 810 -7.12 -15.32 7.25
C PRO A 810 -8.22 -15.39 6.18
N MET A 811 -9.37 -15.99 6.51
CA MET A 811 -10.51 -16.12 5.59
C MET A 811 -11.50 -14.95 5.66
N ALA A 812 -11.28 -13.97 6.53
CA ALA A 812 -12.11 -12.76 6.57
C ALA A 812 -11.88 -11.88 5.34
N PRO A 813 -12.95 -11.36 4.70
CA PRO A 813 -12.85 -10.30 3.71
C PRO A 813 -12.65 -8.94 4.37
N VAL A 814 -12.22 -7.95 3.58
CA VAL A 814 -12.22 -6.55 4.02
C VAL A 814 -13.64 -6.08 4.32
N ASN A 815 -13.76 -5.30 5.39
CA ASN A 815 -15.01 -4.72 5.85
C ASN A 815 -15.50 -3.64 4.87
N ALA A 816 -16.74 -3.77 4.40
CA ALA A 816 -17.38 -2.75 3.56
C ALA A 816 -17.41 -1.39 4.26
N GLY A 817 -17.73 -1.37 5.56
CA GLY A 817 -17.77 -0.13 6.35
C GLY A 817 -16.40 0.56 6.47
N TYR A 818 -15.30 -0.20 6.44
CA TYR A 818 -13.95 0.39 6.37
C TYR A 818 -13.73 1.08 5.04
N SER A 819 -14.07 0.39 3.95
CA SER A 819 -13.85 0.89 2.58
C SER A 819 -14.67 2.16 2.32
N GLU A 820 -15.93 2.19 2.75
CA GLU A 820 -16.80 3.37 2.64
C GLU A 820 -16.29 4.53 3.50
N ALA A 821 -15.94 4.29 4.77
CA ALA A 821 -15.43 5.34 5.66
C ALA A 821 -14.11 5.96 5.16
N VAL A 822 -13.20 5.14 4.61
CA VAL A 822 -11.95 5.63 4.00
C VAL A 822 -12.23 6.48 2.75
N TYR A 823 -13.24 6.10 1.97
CA TYR A 823 -13.63 6.84 0.78
C TYR A 823 -14.36 8.15 1.10
N ASP A 824 -15.23 8.17 2.10
CA ASP A 824 -15.80 9.42 2.63
C ASP A 824 -14.70 10.35 3.16
N PHE A 825 -13.70 9.78 3.85
CA PHE A 825 -12.54 10.54 4.28
C PHE A 825 -11.73 11.08 3.08
N LYS A 826 -11.54 10.29 2.02
CA LYS A 826 -10.91 10.76 0.77
C LYS A 826 -11.65 11.96 0.17
N LYS A 827 -12.99 11.88 0.08
CA LYS A 827 -13.83 13.00 -0.42
C LYS A 827 -13.59 14.26 0.41
N ASN A 828 -13.60 14.13 1.74
CA ASN A 828 -13.32 15.25 2.63
C ASN A 828 -11.92 15.85 2.42
N VAL A 829 -10.88 15.03 2.32
CA VAL A 829 -9.50 15.49 2.05
C VAL A 829 -9.44 16.29 0.75
N ILE A 830 -10.13 15.81 -0.29
CA ILE A 830 -10.19 16.47 -1.60
C ILE A 830 -10.96 17.79 -1.50
N ASP A 831 -12.06 17.84 -0.76
CA ASP A 831 -12.82 19.07 -0.50
C ASP A 831 -12.01 20.08 0.32
N VAL A 832 -11.22 19.62 1.28
CA VAL A 832 -10.25 20.46 2.00
C VAL A 832 -9.26 21.09 1.01
N PHE A 833 -8.74 20.32 0.05
CA PHE A 833 -7.88 20.89 -0.98
C PHE A 833 -8.61 21.92 -1.85
N LYS A 834 -9.89 21.70 -2.21
CA LYS A 834 -10.70 22.68 -2.94
C LYS A 834 -10.92 23.97 -2.13
N ASN A 835 -11.08 23.87 -0.82
CA ASN A 835 -11.32 25.04 0.05
C ASN A 835 -10.03 25.83 0.34
N CYS A 836 -8.86 25.17 0.33
CA CYS A 836 -7.56 25.82 0.44
C CYS A 836 -7.13 26.57 -0.84
N ARG A 837 -8.04 26.94 -1.76
CA ARG A 837 -7.75 27.66 -3.02
C ARG A 837 -7.05 29.01 -2.82
N LEU A 838 -7.16 29.61 -1.64
CA LEU A 838 -6.62 30.94 -1.32
C LEU A 838 -5.14 30.93 -0.91
N THR A 839 -4.53 29.77 -0.67
CA THR A 839 -3.09 29.68 -0.39
C THR A 839 -2.29 29.47 -1.67
N GLN A 840 -1.16 30.18 -1.80
CA GLN A 840 -0.24 30.04 -2.93
C GLN A 840 0.29 28.60 -2.96
N ARG A 841 -0.03 27.86 -4.03
CA ARG A 841 0.41 26.48 -4.19
C ARG A 841 1.88 26.46 -4.59
N ASN A 842 2.66 25.62 -3.92
CA ASN A 842 4.07 25.50 -4.24
C ASN A 842 4.26 24.84 -5.61
N SER A 843 5.14 25.43 -6.42
CA SER A 843 5.78 24.72 -7.50
C SER A 843 6.72 23.64 -6.95
N LEU A 844 7.08 22.67 -7.78
CA LEU A 844 8.07 21.66 -7.40
C LEU A 844 9.42 22.28 -7.02
N THR A 845 9.81 23.40 -7.63
CA THR A 845 11.04 24.14 -7.30
C THR A 845 10.97 24.76 -5.92
N GLU A 846 9.87 25.46 -5.61
CA GLU A 846 9.63 26.04 -4.28
C GLU A 846 9.57 24.95 -3.21
N PHE A 847 9.01 23.77 -3.51
CA PHE A 847 9.02 22.63 -2.60
C PHE A 847 10.44 22.12 -2.31
N VAL A 848 11.31 22.05 -3.31
CA VAL A 848 12.72 21.63 -3.11
C VAL A 848 13.46 22.62 -2.21
N GLU A 849 13.30 23.92 -2.47
CA GLU A 849 13.91 24.96 -1.65
C GLU A 849 13.38 24.91 -0.21
N TRP A 850 12.06 24.77 -0.08
CA TRP A 850 11.39 24.60 1.21
C TRP A 850 11.92 23.39 1.99
N ALA A 851 12.01 22.24 1.34
CA ALA A 851 12.50 21.02 1.98
C ALA A 851 13.96 21.13 2.45
N LYS A 852 14.81 21.81 1.68
CA LYS A 852 16.20 22.10 2.09
C LYS A 852 16.25 23.01 3.31
N SER A 853 15.52 24.13 3.28
CA SER A 853 15.44 25.09 4.37
C SER A 853 14.91 24.45 5.64
N LEU A 854 13.77 23.76 5.56
CA LEU A 854 13.16 23.08 6.70
C LEU A 854 14.07 22.00 7.29
N TRP A 855 14.70 21.15 6.47
CA TRP A 855 15.62 20.14 7.00
C TRP A 855 16.86 20.77 7.67
N ASN A 856 17.38 21.88 7.13
CA ASN A 856 18.46 22.60 7.79
C ASN A 856 18.00 23.13 9.14
N ALA A 857 16.80 23.73 9.23
CA ALA A 857 16.23 24.19 10.50
C ALA A 857 16.08 23.03 11.51
N VAL A 858 15.56 21.88 11.09
CA VAL A 858 15.41 20.67 11.94
C VAL A 858 16.76 20.16 12.46
N LYS A 859 17.85 20.23 11.68
CA LYS A 859 19.19 19.84 12.15
C LYS A 859 19.75 20.77 13.23
N TYR A 860 19.48 22.07 13.12
CA TYR A 860 19.86 23.05 14.15
C TYR A 860 18.98 22.95 15.39
N GLU A 861 17.79 22.35 15.25
CA GLU A 861 16.87 22.19 16.35
C GLU A 861 17.42 21.22 17.40
N ASN A 862 17.26 21.61 18.64
CA ASN A 862 17.61 20.84 19.82
C ASN A 862 16.30 20.44 20.48
N PHE A 863 15.81 19.24 20.17
CA PHE A 863 14.56 18.65 20.69
C PHE A 863 14.68 18.24 22.17
N ILE A 864 15.13 19.16 23.03
CA ILE A 864 15.56 18.88 24.41
C ILE A 864 14.36 18.56 25.34
N PHE A 865 13.12 18.89 24.96
CA PHE A 865 12.01 18.85 25.91
C PHE A 865 10.73 18.18 25.40
N ASN A 866 10.22 17.25 26.21
CA ASN A 866 8.82 16.86 26.22
C ASN A 866 8.21 17.35 27.53
N PHE A 867 7.35 18.37 27.50
CA PHE A 867 6.67 18.83 28.71
C PHE A 867 5.67 17.77 29.13
N ARG A 868 5.89 17.13 30.28
CA ARG A 868 4.98 16.11 30.82
C ARG A 868 3.62 16.70 31.22
N ASN A 869 3.59 17.98 31.60
CA ASN A 869 2.38 18.74 31.90
C ASN A 869 2.67 20.26 31.92
N SER A 870 1.61 21.07 31.98
CA SER A 870 1.67 22.53 32.07
C SER A 870 2.44 23.03 33.30
N LEU A 871 2.42 22.28 34.40
CA LEU A 871 3.16 22.59 35.64
C LEU A 871 4.67 22.53 35.44
N VAL A 872 5.17 21.50 34.74
CA VAL A 872 6.58 21.38 34.37
C VAL A 872 6.97 22.48 33.38
N ALA A 873 6.09 22.81 32.44
CA ALA A 873 6.30 23.93 31.52
C ALA A 873 6.40 25.26 32.27
N ASP A 874 5.51 25.54 33.22
CA ASP A 874 5.50 26.77 34.03
C ASP A 874 6.74 26.90 34.93
N VAL A 875 7.16 25.81 35.58
CA VAL A 875 8.38 25.79 36.40
C VAL A 875 9.60 26.05 35.53
N TYR A 876 9.65 25.43 34.35
CA TYR A 876 10.73 25.64 33.39
C TYR A 876 10.73 27.07 32.82
N ILE A 877 9.56 27.63 32.48
CA ILE A 877 9.42 29.03 32.05
C ILE A 877 9.97 29.97 33.11
N LYS A 878 9.63 29.76 34.39
CA LYS A 878 10.17 30.56 35.50
C LYS A 878 11.70 30.45 35.56
N LEU A 879 12.23 29.23 35.47
CA LEU A 879 13.66 28.98 35.46
C LEU A 879 14.37 29.67 34.28
N CYS A 880 13.85 29.55 33.06
CA CYS A 880 14.39 30.22 31.87
C CYS A 880 14.30 31.74 31.98
N THR A 881 13.22 32.28 32.56
CA THR A 881 13.06 33.71 32.78
C THR A 881 14.13 34.24 33.73
N ASP A 882 14.39 33.52 34.82
CA ASP A 882 15.42 33.89 35.79
C ASP A 882 16.83 33.69 35.21
N PHE A 883 17.05 32.61 34.44
CA PHE A 883 18.30 32.39 33.72
C PHE A 883 18.60 33.50 32.72
N ASN A 884 17.64 33.90 31.88
CA ASN A 884 17.81 34.99 30.91
C ASN A 884 18.07 36.34 31.62
N LYS A 885 17.44 36.58 32.79
CA LYS A 885 17.76 37.75 33.62
C LYS A 885 19.21 37.68 34.12
N TRP A 886 19.66 36.53 34.60
CA TRP A 886 21.05 36.33 35.04
C TRP A 886 22.05 36.51 33.90
N GLU A 887 21.77 35.93 32.72
CA GLU A 887 22.61 36.09 31.53
C GLU A 887 22.69 37.56 31.11
N SER A 888 21.56 38.28 31.06
CA SER A 888 21.51 39.69 30.71
C SER A 888 22.27 40.55 31.74
N CYS A 889 22.09 40.30 33.03
CA CYS A 889 22.87 40.94 34.09
C CYS A 889 24.36 40.67 33.94
N PHE A 890 24.75 39.42 33.68
CA PHE A 890 26.14 39.03 33.48
C PHE A 890 26.75 39.73 32.26
N ARG A 891 26.06 39.72 31.11
CA ARG A 891 26.50 40.44 29.90
C ARG A 891 26.67 41.93 30.17
N LYS A 892 25.74 42.55 30.90
CA LYS A 892 25.81 43.97 31.27
C LYS A 892 27.00 44.26 32.18
N CYS A 893 27.26 43.42 33.18
CA CYS A 893 28.44 43.52 34.03
C CYS A 893 29.74 43.36 33.22
N MET A 894 29.80 42.38 32.31
CA MET A 894 30.95 42.16 31.43
C MET A 894 31.20 43.34 30.48
N TYR A 895 30.14 43.90 29.87
CA TYR A 895 30.25 45.09 29.02
C TYR A 895 30.74 46.31 29.81
N ASN A 896 30.21 46.53 31.01
CA ASN A 896 30.67 47.60 31.89
C ASN A 896 32.14 47.41 32.30
N TRP A 897 32.53 46.18 32.64
CA TRP A 897 33.92 45.87 32.97
C TRP A 897 34.84 46.11 31.76
N LEU A 898 34.47 45.62 30.57
CA LEU A 898 35.25 45.80 29.34
C LEU A 898 35.41 47.28 28.99
N THR A 899 34.31 48.04 28.96
CA THR A 899 34.36 49.49 28.70
C THR A 899 35.16 50.24 29.76
N THR A 900 35.05 49.87 31.04
CA THR A 900 35.87 50.48 32.10
C THR A 900 37.34 50.15 31.90
N ALA A 901 37.69 48.91 31.56
CA ALA A 901 39.05 48.49 31.28
C ALA A 901 39.63 49.20 30.04
N GLU A 902 38.89 49.26 28.93
CA GLU A 902 39.25 50.00 27.71
C GLU A 902 39.45 51.49 27.98
N THR A 903 38.56 52.09 28.77
CA THR A 903 38.68 53.51 29.19
C THR A 903 39.90 53.71 30.07
N THR A 904 40.18 52.79 30.99
CA THR A 904 41.37 52.83 31.86
C THR A 904 42.66 52.68 31.05
N MET A 905 42.69 51.76 30.08
CA MET A 905 43.84 51.57 29.17
C MET A 905 44.05 52.78 28.26
N SER A 906 42.97 53.35 27.70
CA SER A 906 43.03 54.55 26.86
C SER A 906 43.52 55.76 27.65
N ASN A 907 43.02 55.93 28.88
CA ASN A 907 43.49 56.96 29.80
C ASN A 907 44.95 56.73 30.22
N PHE A 908 45.39 55.48 30.35
CA PHE A 908 46.79 55.10 30.58
C PHE A 908 47.70 55.52 29.42
N GLN A 909 47.23 55.34 28.18
CA GLN A 909 47.97 55.70 26.96
C GLN A 909 48.12 57.23 26.82
N ILE A 910 47.10 57.98 27.24
CA ILE A 910 47.11 59.45 27.30
C ILE A 910 47.99 59.95 28.46
N MET A 911 47.96 59.34 29.65
CA MET A 911 48.82 59.73 30.77
C MET A 911 50.30 59.38 30.56
N LYS A 912 50.61 58.27 29.88
CA LYS A 912 51.99 57.91 29.50
C LYS A 912 52.64 58.93 28.55
N SER A 913 51.84 59.70 27.81
CA SER A 913 52.35 60.81 26.97
C SER A 913 52.65 62.10 27.75
N LYS A 914 52.34 62.16 29.06
CA LYS A 914 52.40 63.37 29.90
C LYS A 914 53.27 63.28 31.17
N LEU A 915 53.89 62.14 31.51
CA LEU A 915 54.71 62.01 32.72
C LEU A 915 56.23 61.89 32.44
N GLU A 916 57.01 62.74 33.11
CA GLU A 916 58.46 62.59 33.30
C GLU A 916 58.77 61.52 34.36
N ASN A 917 59.97 60.92 34.25
CA ASN A 917 60.40 59.63 34.79
C ASN A 917 60.38 59.41 36.33
N SER A 918 59.92 60.34 37.18
CA SER A 918 60.13 60.22 38.64
C SER A 918 59.02 59.56 39.47
N ASP A 919 57.81 59.33 38.94
CA ASP A 919 56.66 58.85 39.74
C ASP A 919 56.23 57.38 39.50
N MET A 920 57.09 56.56 38.87
CA MET A 920 56.73 55.18 38.50
C MET A 920 56.55 54.22 39.70
N GLN A 921 57.15 54.50 40.87
CA GLN A 921 57.05 53.63 42.05
C GLN A 921 55.77 53.85 42.86
N ASP A 922 55.28 55.08 42.98
CA ASP A 922 54.00 55.37 43.63
C ASP A 922 52.83 54.84 42.77
N TYR A 923 53.01 54.82 41.44
CA TYR A 923 52.03 54.35 40.46
C TYR A 923 51.76 52.84 40.47
N LEU A 924 52.76 52.00 40.75
CA LEU A 924 52.59 50.54 40.84
C LEU A 924 51.76 50.10 42.05
N SER A 925 51.69 50.95 43.08
CA SER A 925 50.90 50.67 44.29
C SER A 925 49.39 50.84 44.09
N ARG A 926 48.98 51.69 43.14
CA ARG A 926 47.57 51.98 42.82
C ARG A 926 46.95 51.04 41.76
N LEU A 927 47.77 50.14 41.20
CA LEU A 927 47.38 49.17 40.16
C LEU A 927 47.04 47.77 40.72
N LYS A 928 47.36 47.50 41.98
CA LYS A 928 46.82 46.37 42.75
C LYS A 928 45.52 46.79 43.42
#